data_AF-A0A934BQI8-F1
#
_entry.id   AF-A0A934BQI8-F1
#
_cell.length_a   1.000
_cell.length_b   1.000
_cell.length_c   1.000
_cell.angle_alpha   90.00
_cell.angle_beta   90.00
_cell.angle_gamma   90.00
#
_symmetry.space_group_name_H-M   'P 1'
#
loop_
_entity.id
_entity.type
_entity.pdbx_description
1 polymer ?
#
loop_
_entity_poly.entity_id
_entity_poly.type
_entity_poly.pdbx_seq_one_letter_code
_entity_poly.pdbx_strand_id
1 'polypeptide(L)'
;MKHIALFLGALVILSGRLSGSELFQFMKVGEVQPRGWLLEQIRTDATCGYGPVLDKLTDRCEVPVFDSRNKSELAKPKIGEVWWNGETTGNWLDGLIRTAYLSGDAATKRQVDGIVTRILAMQEEDGYLGTYPKALRYEQPVTTKNGELWSQTCLFRGLLAYHEFTGRRDVLEAVRRAAKLMISKYGPDRPYWKEGAVGAGGGPGHNIMFVDVCEWLYRLTGDKSFVEFSKFLYDGYSELVEIRERDIQLRHLANMDELFEGHGAHVMEHLRVPLFVHHATRDAKYRAAADNCSPKTARHLSAGGACISDEGVHQRAGSASIGCEYCTMLELLHSLQSGVEKTGRAPLGDWIEVLAFNSAQGARQRDGKAIQYCTRDNQYEATRKGAGSRFKLSPTHDDVAVCCPVTALKFFPYFVNQLWMKSADGLVAVSYAPNELTTTVNGVKVRITTETAYPFEDEVRMTVTPEKPVKFALRLRIPDWVGETKVRAAGSSATDENGWRVLTKEWKPGDRVTISFTPEVERKTMSNGEVYWKRGPLVFALPIPSERKSSRSYAVEGFADYEYTPKAGAFWDYAVDKGNDAFQFERVAAKGDPWAKPPLRLTGNLLNRKTNVNEPVALVPMGTSLLRRTTFSDMKLLRALQGDANLARKARVEVPSTAPRYDARALIDGVAEGYPDNLTAEWASKGGGVGTKVKLSWAEPVKVGSVWLFDRPNPADHVCAARLSFSDGSTAQVGEFPNDGATPFKLSFPEKAISWMEVVITKVGPRNKNAGFAEIAVFAPVKTGADASPRPNVLFIAVDDLNPMLGCYGRATVKSPNMDRLAADGLLFRRAYCQTALCMPSRSSLLSGYRPETLRNKAKPLTGNAPAGTISLPQLFRAHGYTTVSIGKVFHYNNDDPGGWVRRHTDTFASEGQWCDGYCSGYQLPANQALVQNYLQGRRLRAGLAASPIAEITDTPDEKTPDGIIARRAVEELRALKQAGAPFFLAAGFYRPHMPLTAPKKYWDLYDRRAFKLPANFHQPDDGIRRDDWGEVRRYGDCPLSGPMPEDKAREIIHGYHASITFVDAQIGKVLDELRRLDLDRNTIVVLWSDNGWHLGDHGRWSKPTNFESATRITLMISVPGMSRNQKTDALVELIDIYPSLCELCRVPPPGYLEGTSFAPLLRSPNRPWKTAAFSCLIDYTTVSIRTDRYRFIRRASGQDELYDHHTDPAEDKNLAQDPAHQDAVRALRAALEAGWKKAALSQR
;
A
#
# COMPACT_ATOMS: atom_id res chain seq x y z
N MET A 1 8.84 -19.58 -14.58
CA MET A 1 10.10 -19.19 -15.26
C MET A 1 10.04 -17.71 -15.57
N LYS A 2 11.13 -17.00 -15.23
CA LYS A 2 11.55 -15.68 -15.76
C LYS A 2 10.67 -14.43 -15.59
N HIS A 3 10.07 -14.13 -14.43
CA HIS A 3 9.64 -12.73 -14.12
C HIS A 3 9.67 -12.31 -12.64
N ILE A 4 10.30 -13.05 -11.72
CA ILE A 4 10.30 -12.71 -10.27
C ILE A 4 11.71 -12.87 -9.66
N ALA A 5 12.70 -12.11 -10.16
CA ALA A 5 14.09 -12.24 -9.71
C ALA A 5 14.92 -10.93 -9.63
N LEU A 6 14.31 -9.74 -9.55
CA LEU A 6 15.07 -8.47 -9.66
C LEU A 6 14.88 -7.45 -8.53
N PHE A 7 14.44 -7.88 -7.33
CA PHE A 7 14.19 -6.95 -6.21
C PHE A 7 14.91 -7.25 -4.88
N LEU A 8 15.95 -8.09 -4.84
CA LEU A 8 16.60 -8.46 -3.56
C LEU A 8 18.14 -8.54 -3.57
N GLY A 9 18.83 -7.81 -4.45
CA GLY A 9 20.30 -7.83 -4.48
C GLY A 9 20.93 -6.45 -4.64
N ALA A 10 21.17 -5.75 -3.53
CA ALA A 10 22.32 -4.87 -3.32
C ALA A 10 22.21 -4.18 -1.94
N LEU A 11 22.68 -4.84 -0.89
CA LEU A 11 23.19 -4.16 0.30
C LEU A 11 24.37 -4.96 0.86
N VAL A 12 25.45 -4.23 1.18
CA VAL A 12 26.76 -4.68 1.70
C VAL A 12 27.67 -5.20 0.57
N ILE A 13 28.69 -4.47 0.10
CA ILE A 13 29.95 -4.15 0.82
C ILE A 13 30.54 -2.83 0.27
N LEU A 14 30.96 -1.91 1.15
CA LEU A 14 32.24 -1.18 1.06
C LEU A 14 32.46 -0.34 2.32
N SER A 15 33.23 -0.89 3.24
CA SER A 15 33.91 -0.15 4.30
C SER A 15 35.06 0.66 3.68
N GLY A 16 34.92 1.98 3.64
CA GLY A 16 35.96 2.92 3.22
C GLY A 16 35.55 4.35 3.57
N ARG A 17 36.33 5.00 4.43
CA ARG A 17 36.05 6.29 5.08
C ARG A 17 35.66 7.40 4.09
N LEU A 18 34.43 7.90 4.19
CA LEU A 18 34.00 9.31 4.32
C LEU A 18 32.51 9.29 4.77
N SER A 19 32.14 10.23 5.64
CA SER A 19 30.89 10.27 6.42
C SER A 19 29.57 10.34 5.62
N GLY A 20 28.60 9.47 5.93
CA GLY A 20 27.15 9.74 5.91
C GLY A 20 26.51 10.49 4.72
N SER A 21 26.80 10.13 3.47
CA SER A 21 26.35 10.89 2.28
C SER A 21 24.92 10.57 1.79
N GLU A 22 24.25 11.60 1.27
CA GLU A 22 22.97 11.60 0.53
C GLU A 22 22.96 10.56 -0.60
N LEU A 23 21.79 9.96 -0.91
CA LEU A 23 21.66 8.93 -1.97
C LEU A 23 21.85 9.56 -3.34
N PHE A 24 20.96 10.49 -3.69
CA PHE A 24 21.07 11.35 -4.88
C PHE A 24 20.92 12.82 -4.49
N GLN A 25 21.29 13.70 -5.41
CA GLN A 25 21.16 15.16 -5.28
C GLN A 25 20.60 15.76 -6.57
N PHE A 26 19.70 16.73 -6.43
CA PHE A 26 19.25 17.55 -7.56
C PHE A 26 20.41 18.24 -8.28
N MET A 27 20.32 18.27 -9.61
CA MET A 27 21.21 19.08 -10.44
C MET A 27 21.05 20.56 -10.12
N LYS A 28 22.10 21.34 -10.39
CA LYS A 28 21.98 22.79 -10.40
C LYS A 28 21.09 23.19 -11.58
N VAL A 29 20.16 24.10 -11.35
CA VAL A 29 19.29 24.63 -12.40
C VAL A 29 20.13 25.21 -13.55
N GLY A 30 19.82 24.75 -14.76
CA GLY A 30 20.54 25.09 -15.99
C GLY A 30 21.66 24.12 -16.38
N GLU A 31 22.07 23.17 -15.53
CA GLU A 31 22.97 22.08 -15.94
C GLU A 31 22.31 21.14 -16.93
N VAL A 32 20.98 20.95 -16.83
CA VAL A 32 20.19 20.19 -17.82
C VAL A 32 19.45 21.18 -18.72
N GLN A 33 19.70 21.08 -20.03
CA GLN A 33 19.06 21.88 -21.06
C GLN A 33 18.17 21.01 -21.95
N PRO A 34 16.93 21.44 -22.28
CA PRO A 34 16.05 20.67 -23.13
C PRO A 34 16.57 20.64 -24.58
N ARG A 35 16.26 19.58 -25.31
CA ARG A 35 16.51 19.43 -26.75
C ARG A 35 15.24 18.93 -27.44
N GLY A 36 15.28 18.77 -28.76
CA GLY A 36 14.21 18.11 -29.53
C GLY A 36 12.82 18.71 -29.28
N TRP A 37 11.80 17.84 -29.19
CA TRP A 37 10.41 18.26 -28.96
C TRP A 37 10.24 19.05 -27.67
N LEU A 38 11.02 18.75 -26.62
CA LEU A 38 10.91 19.39 -25.32
C LEU A 38 11.40 20.85 -25.35
N LEU A 39 12.47 21.12 -26.09
CA LEU A 39 12.95 22.48 -26.32
C LEU A 39 11.96 23.30 -27.14
N GLU A 40 11.39 22.73 -28.20
CA GLU A 40 10.41 23.44 -29.04
C GLU A 40 9.12 23.78 -28.27
N GLN A 41 8.68 22.91 -27.36
CA GLN A 41 7.59 23.22 -26.45
C GLN A 41 7.93 24.39 -25.52
N ILE A 42 9.10 24.35 -24.86
CA ILE A 42 9.53 25.42 -23.95
C ILE A 42 9.75 26.75 -24.70
N ARG A 43 10.23 26.71 -25.96
CA ARG A 43 10.32 27.89 -26.82
C ARG A 43 8.94 28.46 -27.15
N THR A 44 7.99 27.60 -27.53
CA THR A 44 6.61 28.02 -27.79
C THR A 44 6.03 28.73 -26.57
N ASP A 45 6.22 28.18 -25.37
CA ASP A 45 5.76 28.79 -24.12
C ASP A 45 6.45 30.15 -23.84
N ALA A 46 7.73 30.29 -24.23
CA ALA A 46 8.53 31.49 -24.03
C ALA A 46 8.30 32.62 -25.04
N THR A 47 7.84 32.31 -26.25
CA THR A 47 7.72 33.29 -27.35
C THR A 47 6.28 33.55 -27.78
N CYS A 48 5.44 32.52 -27.71
CA CYS A 48 4.05 32.55 -28.21
C CYS A 48 3.02 32.35 -27.10
N GLY A 49 3.45 31.77 -25.97
CA GLY A 49 2.59 31.45 -24.84
C GLY A 49 2.20 32.67 -24.00
N TYR A 50 1.28 32.45 -23.05
CA TYR A 50 0.78 33.52 -22.19
C TYR A 50 1.79 33.98 -21.14
N GLY A 51 2.77 33.15 -20.78
CA GLY A 51 3.68 33.41 -19.65
C GLY A 51 4.42 34.75 -19.72
N PRO A 52 5.11 35.10 -20.83
CA PRO A 52 5.82 36.37 -20.99
C PRO A 52 4.95 37.62 -20.95
N VAL A 53 3.64 37.48 -21.18
CA VAL A 53 2.68 38.59 -21.26
C VAL A 53 1.58 38.50 -20.22
N LEU A 54 1.73 37.62 -19.21
CA LEU A 54 0.68 37.36 -18.23
C LEU A 54 0.35 38.60 -17.39
N ASP A 55 1.36 39.43 -17.10
CA ASP A 55 1.25 40.74 -16.46
C ASP A 55 0.43 41.77 -17.25
N LYS A 56 0.22 41.53 -18.55
CA LYS A 56 -0.65 42.34 -19.42
C LYS A 56 -2.03 41.72 -19.63
N LEU A 57 -2.18 40.44 -19.28
CA LEU A 57 -3.42 39.68 -19.44
C LEU A 57 -4.28 39.73 -18.16
N THR A 58 -3.66 39.88 -16.98
CA THR A 58 -4.33 39.95 -15.68
C THR A 58 -3.67 40.98 -14.76
N ASP A 59 -4.47 41.68 -13.95
CA ASP A 59 -4.03 42.62 -12.92
C ASP A 59 -3.52 41.91 -11.65
N ARG A 60 -3.55 40.57 -11.61
CA ARG A 60 -3.09 39.76 -10.48
C ARG A 60 -1.59 39.46 -10.51
N CYS A 61 -0.91 39.75 -11.62
CA CYS A 61 0.53 39.54 -11.81
C CYS A 61 1.26 40.88 -11.92
N GLU A 62 1.64 41.47 -10.78
CA GLU A 62 2.22 42.82 -10.75
C GLU A 62 3.52 42.85 -9.93
N VAL A 63 4.65 43.08 -10.59
CA VAL A 63 5.97 43.18 -9.93
C VAL A 63 6.01 44.19 -8.76
N PRO A 64 5.36 45.37 -8.83
CA PRO A 64 5.30 46.31 -7.71
C PRO A 64 4.71 45.73 -6.41
N VAL A 65 4.04 44.58 -6.43
CA VAL A 65 3.53 43.91 -5.22
C VAL A 65 4.64 43.62 -4.18
N PHE A 66 5.89 43.45 -4.63
CA PHE A 66 7.06 43.20 -3.77
C PHE A 66 7.72 44.49 -3.24
N ASP A 67 7.30 45.68 -3.70
CA ASP A 67 7.77 46.93 -3.10
C ASP A 67 6.94 47.25 -1.86
N SER A 68 7.40 46.74 -0.72
CA SER A 68 6.73 46.96 0.55
C SER A 68 6.83 48.41 1.08
N ARG A 69 7.68 49.26 0.48
CA ARG A 69 7.83 50.69 0.84
C ARG A 69 6.66 51.54 0.33
N ASN A 70 6.09 51.17 -0.82
CA ASN A 70 4.95 51.88 -1.43
C ASN A 70 3.60 51.62 -0.74
N LYS A 71 3.57 50.85 0.35
CA LYS A 71 2.33 50.42 1.02
C LYS A 71 2.06 51.14 2.35
N SER A 72 2.83 52.18 2.67
CA SER A 72 2.65 52.99 3.89
C SER A 72 1.36 53.84 3.90
N GLU A 73 0.70 54.01 2.74
CA GLU A 73 -0.49 54.88 2.60
C GLU A 73 -1.78 54.16 2.15
N LEU A 74 -1.76 52.84 1.94
CA LEU A 74 -2.99 52.11 1.56
C LEU A 74 -3.87 51.89 2.79
N ALA A 75 -5.10 52.42 2.76
CA ALA A 75 -6.13 52.19 3.76
C ALA A 75 -6.31 50.68 4.02
N LYS A 76 -5.81 50.19 5.16
CA LYS A 76 -5.95 48.82 5.69
C LYS A 76 -6.14 47.73 4.61
N PRO A 77 -5.11 47.38 3.80
CA PRO A 77 -5.23 46.25 2.89
C PRO A 77 -5.58 44.99 3.69
N LYS A 78 -6.58 44.22 3.22
CA LYS A 78 -6.96 42.96 3.89
C LYS A 78 -5.78 41.99 3.75
N ILE A 79 -5.33 41.43 4.87
CA ILE A 79 -4.12 40.58 4.94
C ILE A 79 -4.11 39.43 3.89
N GLY A 80 -5.28 38.92 3.52
CA GLY A 80 -5.44 37.87 2.50
C GLY A 80 -5.24 38.34 1.05
N GLU A 81 -5.48 39.61 0.73
CA GLU A 81 -5.23 40.16 -0.61
C GLU A 81 -3.72 40.34 -0.86
N VAL A 82 -2.97 40.71 0.18
CA VAL A 82 -1.51 40.84 0.14
C VAL A 82 -0.83 39.50 -0.14
N TRP A 83 -1.30 38.44 0.53
CA TRP A 83 -0.85 37.07 0.29
C TRP A 83 -1.11 36.65 -1.16
N TRP A 84 -2.37 36.65 -1.63
CA TRP A 84 -2.73 36.13 -2.94
C TRP A 84 -1.98 36.77 -4.12
N ASN A 85 -1.78 38.09 -4.08
CA ASN A 85 -1.04 38.79 -5.14
C ASN A 85 0.46 38.43 -5.11
N GLY A 86 1.03 38.23 -3.92
CA GLY A 86 2.42 37.82 -3.76
C GLY A 86 2.69 36.39 -4.19
N GLU A 87 1.79 35.47 -3.87
CA GLU A 87 1.82 34.08 -4.37
C GLU A 87 1.74 34.03 -5.90
N THR A 88 0.73 34.70 -6.47
CA THR A 88 0.48 34.67 -7.92
C THR A 88 1.67 35.23 -8.68
N THR A 89 2.14 36.42 -8.28
CA THR A 89 3.28 37.08 -8.93
C THR A 89 4.58 36.28 -8.72
N GLY A 90 4.82 35.74 -7.53
CA GLY A 90 6.01 34.94 -7.25
C GLY A 90 6.08 33.66 -8.10
N ASN A 91 4.97 32.93 -8.18
CA ASN A 91 4.89 31.72 -9.00
C ASN A 91 5.00 32.02 -10.51
N TRP A 92 4.42 33.13 -10.98
CA TRP A 92 4.60 33.59 -12.34
C TRP A 92 6.08 33.83 -12.65
N LEU A 93 6.78 34.54 -11.76
CA LEU A 93 8.20 34.83 -11.93
C LEU A 93 9.07 33.57 -11.94
N ASP A 94 8.82 32.60 -11.06
CA ASP A 94 9.53 31.32 -11.08
C ASP A 94 9.36 30.61 -12.44
N GLY A 95 8.13 30.51 -12.94
CA GLY A 95 7.84 29.93 -14.25
C GLY A 95 8.48 30.70 -15.41
N LEU A 96 8.37 32.03 -15.39
CA LEU A 96 8.91 32.92 -16.43
C LEU A 96 10.44 32.87 -16.48
N ILE A 97 11.11 32.92 -15.32
CA ILE A 97 12.58 32.80 -15.21
C ILE A 97 13.02 31.49 -15.87
N ARG A 98 12.48 30.36 -15.45
CA ARG A 98 12.95 29.06 -15.96
C ARG A 98 12.66 28.90 -17.45
N THR A 99 11.48 29.31 -17.90
CA THR A 99 11.09 29.27 -19.31
C THR A 99 11.99 30.15 -20.17
N ALA A 100 12.34 31.36 -19.71
CA ALA A 100 13.25 32.26 -20.40
C ALA A 100 14.66 31.66 -20.57
N TYR A 101 15.22 31.11 -19.49
CA TYR A 101 16.58 30.57 -19.52
C TYR A 101 16.69 29.25 -20.29
N LEU A 102 15.73 28.34 -20.16
CA LEU A 102 15.72 27.05 -20.85
C LEU A 102 15.33 27.14 -22.33
N SER A 103 14.49 28.10 -22.73
CA SER A 103 14.16 28.33 -24.15
C SER A 103 15.33 28.90 -24.95
N GLY A 104 16.19 29.66 -24.27
CA GLY A 104 17.25 30.44 -24.89
C GLY A 104 16.79 31.78 -25.45
N ASP A 105 15.51 32.15 -25.33
CA ASP A 105 14.97 33.36 -25.95
C ASP A 105 15.56 34.65 -25.34
N ALA A 106 16.12 35.51 -26.20
CA ALA A 106 16.83 36.70 -25.76
C ALA A 106 15.91 37.82 -25.28
N ALA A 107 14.68 37.93 -25.81
CA ALA A 107 13.74 38.97 -25.43
C ALA A 107 13.15 38.68 -24.04
N THR A 108 12.70 37.45 -23.82
CA THR A 108 12.14 37.00 -22.54
C THR A 108 13.22 36.98 -21.45
N LYS A 109 14.48 36.65 -21.77
CA LYS A 109 15.62 36.80 -20.84
C LYS A 109 15.82 38.25 -20.40
N ARG A 110 15.85 39.20 -21.34
CA ARG A 110 16.00 40.63 -21.01
C ARG A 110 14.85 41.14 -20.13
N GLN A 111 13.63 40.69 -20.39
CA GLN A 111 12.47 40.99 -19.55
C GLN A 111 12.71 40.49 -18.12
N VAL A 112 13.11 39.23 -17.95
CA VAL A 112 13.41 38.62 -16.66
C VAL A 112 14.55 39.36 -15.93
N ASP A 113 15.66 39.65 -16.61
CA ASP A 113 16.79 40.39 -16.03
C ASP A 113 16.37 41.76 -15.49
N GLY A 114 15.54 42.48 -16.26
CA GLY A 114 14.97 43.75 -15.83
C GLY A 114 14.05 43.62 -14.62
N ILE A 115 13.21 42.58 -14.58
CA ILE A 115 12.32 42.33 -13.43
C ILE A 115 13.11 41.98 -12.17
N VAL A 116 14.04 41.02 -12.26
CA VAL A 116 14.85 40.59 -11.10
C VAL A 116 15.66 41.75 -10.55
N THR A 117 16.27 42.57 -11.41
CA THR A 117 17.01 43.77 -10.97
C THR A 117 16.11 44.74 -10.19
N ARG A 118 14.87 44.97 -10.63
CA ARG A 118 13.91 45.79 -9.89
C ARG A 118 13.53 45.17 -8.54
N ILE A 119 13.31 43.86 -8.47
CA ILE A 119 12.97 43.16 -7.23
C ILE A 119 14.11 43.26 -6.21
N LEU A 120 15.37 43.07 -6.63
CA LEU A 120 16.51 43.21 -5.73
C LEU A 120 16.63 44.63 -5.16
N ALA A 121 16.31 45.66 -5.95
CA ALA A 121 16.27 47.05 -5.49
C ALA A 121 15.14 47.35 -4.48
N MET A 122 14.21 46.41 -4.27
CA MET A 122 13.14 46.49 -3.28
C MET A 122 13.53 45.85 -1.94
N GLN A 123 14.67 45.16 -1.84
CA GLN A 123 15.14 44.62 -0.57
C GLN A 123 15.48 45.76 0.40
N GLU A 124 14.91 45.69 1.61
CA GLU A 124 15.14 46.70 2.65
C GLU A 124 16.48 46.49 3.38
N GLU A 125 16.89 47.50 4.15
CA GLU A 125 18.16 47.50 4.89
C GLU A 125 18.28 46.32 5.87
N ASP A 126 17.18 45.96 6.55
CA ASP A 126 17.11 44.83 7.48
C ASP A 126 17.18 43.46 6.78
N GLY A 127 17.20 43.44 5.45
CA GLY A 127 17.22 42.24 4.61
C GLY A 127 15.84 41.76 4.17
N TYR A 128 14.75 42.41 4.60
CA TYR A 128 13.41 42.00 4.20
C TYR A 128 13.20 42.12 2.69
N LEU A 129 12.67 41.07 2.10
CA LEU A 129 12.24 41.03 0.71
C LEU A 129 10.92 40.25 0.65
N GLY A 130 9.82 40.90 0.29
CA GLY A 130 8.48 40.30 0.35
C GLY A 130 7.37 41.33 0.16
N THR A 131 6.12 40.87 0.23
CA THR A 131 4.94 41.69 -0.12
C THR A 131 4.32 42.43 1.06
N TYR A 132 4.61 42.03 2.30
CA TYR A 132 3.98 42.58 3.50
C TYR A 132 4.59 43.93 3.92
N PRO A 133 3.76 44.96 4.21
CA PRO A 133 4.22 46.21 4.79
C PRO A 133 4.72 45.98 6.22
N LYS A 134 5.65 46.83 6.71
CA LYS A 134 6.28 46.69 8.04
C LYS A 134 5.29 46.42 9.18
N ALA A 135 4.13 47.06 9.15
CA ALA A 135 3.10 46.91 10.16
C ALA A 135 2.48 45.50 10.24
N LEU A 136 2.50 44.71 9.15
CA LEU A 136 1.90 43.37 9.09
C LEU A 136 2.92 42.23 9.10
N ARG A 137 4.23 42.55 9.13
CA ARG A 137 5.30 41.54 9.12
C ARG A 137 5.39 40.84 10.46
N TYR A 138 5.65 39.54 10.43
CA TYR A 138 5.91 38.73 11.63
C TYR A 138 4.75 38.74 12.65
N GLU A 139 3.58 39.31 12.31
CA GLU A 139 2.44 39.37 13.21
C GLU A 139 1.95 37.94 13.47
N GLN A 140 1.84 37.57 14.74
CA GLN A 140 1.29 36.27 15.14
C GLN A 140 -0.11 36.11 14.55
N PRO A 141 -0.54 34.92 14.11
CA PRO A 141 -1.84 34.80 13.50
C PRO A 141 -2.94 35.05 14.53
N VAL A 142 -3.59 36.20 14.40
CA VAL A 142 -4.99 36.42 14.82
C VAL A 142 -5.94 35.96 13.70
N THR A 143 -5.43 35.61 12.50
CA THR A 143 -6.26 35.14 11.38
C THR A 143 -5.59 34.03 10.54
N THR A 144 -6.39 33.13 10.00
CA THR A 144 -6.01 32.04 9.07
C THR A 144 -5.54 32.51 7.69
N LYS A 145 -5.33 33.82 7.50
CA LYS A 145 -5.04 34.47 6.21
C LYS A 145 -3.65 35.11 6.13
N ASN A 146 -2.74 34.85 7.08
CA ASN A 146 -1.35 35.27 6.97
C ASN A 146 -0.52 34.22 6.22
N GLY A 147 -0.04 34.57 5.01
CA GLY A 147 0.78 33.73 4.12
C GLY A 147 2.13 34.35 3.77
N GLU A 148 2.75 35.12 4.69
CA GLU A 148 4.02 35.82 4.46
C GLU A 148 5.15 34.88 4.00
N LEU A 149 5.41 33.80 4.77
CA LEU A 149 6.44 32.81 4.44
C LEU A 149 6.16 32.15 3.08
N TRP A 150 4.90 31.87 2.78
CA TRP A 150 4.53 31.32 1.48
C TRP A 150 4.76 32.29 0.32
N SER A 151 4.31 33.54 0.44
CA SER A 151 4.55 34.55 -0.60
C SER A 151 6.05 34.74 -0.89
N GLN A 152 6.87 34.69 0.16
CA GLN A 152 8.33 34.70 0.03
C GLN A 152 8.86 33.42 -0.62
N THR A 153 8.32 32.25 -0.26
CA THR A 153 8.66 30.97 -0.88
C THR A 153 8.48 31.00 -2.40
N CYS A 154 7.32 31.47 -2.87
CA CYS A 154 7.01 31.58 -4.30
C CYS A 154 8.04 32.46 -5.03
N LEU A 155 8.41 33.60 -4.46
CA LEU A 155 9.42 34.49 -5.04
C LEU A 155 10.83 33.87 -5.00
N PHE A 156 11.22 33.31 -3.85
CA PHE A 156 12.60 32.86 -3.60
C PHE A 156 12.96 31.62 -4.41
N ARG A 157 12.03 30.71 -4.70
CA ARG A 157 12.26 29.60 -5.64
C ARG A 157 12.71 30.11 -7.02
N GLY A 158 12.06 31.15 -7.53
CA GLY A 158 12.41 31.79 -8.79
C GLY A 158 13.77 32.51 -8.74
N LEU A 159 14.03 33.28 -7.68
CA LEU A 159 15.31 33.98 -7.52
C LEU A 159 16.50 33.02 -7.35
N LEU A 160 16.33 31.91 -6.64
CA LEU A 160 17.35 30.86 -6.51
C LEU A 160 17.60 30.16 -7.84
N ALA A 161 16.55 29.88 -8.63
CA ALA A 161 16.71 29.39 -10.00
C ALA A 161 17.49 30.40 -10.87
N TYR A 162 17.14 31.69 -10.80
CA TYR A 162 17.84 32.75 -11.52
C TYR A 162 19.32 32.86 -11.13
N HIS A 163 19.63 32.78 -9.83
CA HIS A 163 21.00 32.70 -9.33
C HIS A 163 21.75 31.53 -9.97
N GLU A 164 21.14 30.35 -10.00
CA GLU A 164 21.79 29.17 -10.56
C GLU A 164 22.01 29.29 -12.08
N PHE A 165 21.06 29.84 -12.83
CA PHE A 165 21.20 30.11 -14.27
C PHE A 165 22.28 31.14 -14.61
N THR A 166 22.40 32.20 -13.81
CA THR A 166 23.24 33.38 -14.14
C THR A 166 24.58 33.41 -13.40
N GLY A 167 24.69 32.71 -12.28
CA GLY A 167 25.81 32.81 -11.36
C GLY A 167 25.84 34.09 -10.50
N ARG A 168 24.80 34.94 -10.56
CA ARG A 168 24.73 36.21 -9.83
C ARG A 168 24.65 36.01 -8.31
N ARG A 169 25.78 36.20 -7.61
CA ARG A 169 25.90 35.98 -6.16
C ARG A 169 25.08 36.95 -5.32
N ASP A 170 24.86 38.16 -5.83
CA ASP A 170 24.04 39.18 -5.18
C ASP A 170 22.58 38.74 -5.03
N VAL A 171 22.04 37.97 -5.98
CA VAL A 171 20.70 37.36 -5.88
C VAL A 171 20.64 36.33 -4.76
N LEU A 172 21.64 35.43 -4.68
CA LEU A 172 21.72 34.42 -3.60
C LEU A 172 21.82 35.11 -2.24
N GLU A 173 22.66 36.14 -2.13
CA GLU A 173 22.84 36.85 -0.88
C GLU A 173 21.56 37.59 -0.47
N ALA A 174 20.82 38.17 -1.40
CA ALA A 174 19.53 38.78 -1.12
C ALA A 174 18.54 37.76 -0.52
N VAL A 175 18.39 36.58 -1.16
CA VAL A 175 17.51 35.51 -0.64
C VAL A 175 18.01 35.01 0.72
N ARG A 176 19.31 34.81 0.89
CA ARG A 176 19.91 34.35 2.15
C ARG A 176 19.65 35.33 3.30
N ARG A 177 19.83 36.64 3.07
CA ARG A 177 19.54 37.70 4.05
C ARG A 177 18.07 37.69 4.46
N ALA A 178 17.16 37.60 3.49
CA ALA A 178 15.72 37.56 3.76
C ALA A 178 15.32 36.30 4.56
N ALA A 179 15.85 35.12 4.19
CA ALA A 179 15.59 33.88 4.91
C ALA A 179 16.16 33.89 6.33
N LYS A 180 17.39 34.41 6.52
CA LYS A 180 17.99 34.58 7.85
C LYS A 180 17.21 35.56 8.72
N LEU A 181 16.65 36.61 8.13
CA LEU A 181 15.73 37.50 8.82
C LEU A 181 14.51 36.72 9.31
N MET A 182 13.86 35.89 8.48
CA MET A 182 12.71 35.07 8.91
C MET A 182 13.06 34.14 10.07
N ILE A 183 14.21 33.43 9.99
CA ILE A 183 14.69 32.56 11.07
C ILE A 183 14.89 33.35 12.38
N SER A 184 15.37 34.60 12.30
CA SER A 184 15.53 35.45 13.49
C SER A 184 14.22 35.95 14.10
N LYS A 185 13.12 35.92 13.32
CA LYS A 185 11.81 36.44 13.73
C LYS A 185 10.85 35.34 14.16
N TYR A 186 11.02 34.12 13.68
CA TYR A 186 10.18 32.98 14.02
C TYR A 186 10.97 31.96 14.84
N GLY A 187 10.43 31.54 15.97
CA GLY A 187 11.05 30.58 16.89
C GLY A 187 10.06 30.12 17.97
N PRO A 188 10.47 29.31 18.95
CA PRO A 188 9.56 28.80 19.98
C PRO A 188 8.75 29.88 20.71
N ASP A 189 9.34 31.05 20.95
CA ASP A 189 8.68 32.18 21.62
C ASP A 189 7.79 33.02 20.68
N ARG A 190 7.96 32.84 19.36
CA ARG A 190 7.19 33.51 18.31
C ARG A 190 6.89 32.54 17.17
N PRO A 191 6.03 31.54 17.39
CA PRO A 191 5.68 30.58 16.37
C PRO A 191 4.96 31.25 15.19
N TYR A 192 5.09 30.65 14.00
CA TYR A 192 4.32 31.11 12.83
C TYR A 192 2.83 30.68 12.90
N TRP A 193 2.46 29.91 13.93
CA TRP A 193 1.12 29.39 14.22
C TRP A 193 0.66 29.79 15.63
N LYS A 194 -0.64 29.72 15.91
CA LYS A 194 -1.21 29.90 17.26
C LYS A 194 -2.35 28.90 17.49
N GLU A 195 -2.36 28.29 18.68
CA GLU A 195 -3.44 27.38 19.11
C GLU A 195 -4.79 28.13 19.11
N GLY A 196 -5.80 27.57 18.44
CA GLY A 196 -7.11 28.21 18.30
C GLY A 196 -7.24 29.25 17.18
N ALA A 197 -6.22 29.48 16.35
CA ALA A 197 -6.35 30.25 15.10
C ALA A 197 -7.11 29.42 14.04
N VAL A 198 -8.39 29.16 14.28
CA VAL A 198 -9.27 28.28 13.49
C VAL A 198 -9.98 29.07 12.39
N GLY A 199 -10.08 28.49 11.18
CA GLY A 199 -10.85 29.07 10.06
C GLY A 199 -10.44 28.53 8.68
N ALA A 200 -11.23 28.87 7.64
CA ALA A 200 -11.12 28.29 6.30
C ALA A 200 -9.87 28.66 5.47
N GLY A 201 -8.90 29.39 6.04
CA GLY A 201 -7.72 29.91 5.33
C GLY A 201 -6.54 28.94 5.38
N GLY A 202 -5.88 28.72 4.23
CA GLY A 202 -4.75 27.78 4.08
C GLY A 202 -3.37 28.33 4.49
N GLY A 203 -3.31 29.50 5.14
CA GLY A 203 -2.05 30.20 5.43
C GLY A 203 -1.04 29.37 6.23
N PRO A 204 -1.42 28.77 7.38
CA PRO A 204 -0.53 27.89 8.15
C PRO A 204 -0.04 26.66 7.39
N GLY A 205 -0.88 26.10 6.50
CA GLY A 205 -0.52 25.07 5.53
C GLY A 205 0.63 25.54 4.67
N HIS A 206 0.39 26.50 3.78
CA HIS A 206 1.40 26.95 2.84
C HIS A 206 2.70 27.50 3.47
N ASN A 207 2.62 28.13 4.64
CA ASN A 207 3.80 28.70 5.30
C ASN A 207 4.85 27.63 5.65
N ILE A 208 4.47 26.36 5.86
CA ILE A 208 5.43 25.28 6.07
C ILE A 208 6.31 25.06 4.84
N MET A 209 5.85 25.43 3.64
CA MET A 209 6.58 25.23 2.40
C MET A 209 7.79 26.16 2.23
N PHE A 210 8.04 27.05 3.20
CA PHE A 210 9.34 27.72 3.35
C PHE A 210 10.50 26.72 3.53
N VAL A 211 10.19 25.47 3.87
CA VAL A 211 11.09 24.31 3.78
C VAL A 211 11.79 24.22 2.41
N ASP A 212 11.12 24.52 1.30
CA ASP A 212 11.76 24.45 -0.04
C ASP A 212 12.91 25.46 -0.17
N VAL A 213 12.75 26.65 0.39
CA VAL A 213 13.81 27.68 0.41
C VAL A 213 14.93 27.24 1.33
N CYS A 214 14.59 26.70 2.51
CA CYS A 214 15.55 26.21 3.48
C CYS A 214 16.40 25.06 2.92
N GLU A 215 15.77 24.08 2.28
CA GLU A 215 16.45 22.96 1.63
C GLU A 215 17.42 23.45 0.55
N TRP A 216 16.97 24.37 -0.31
CA TRP A 216 17.81 24.89 -1.39
C TRP A 216 19.00 25.71 -0.85
N LEU A 217 18.76 26.58 0.14
CA LEU A 217 19.84 27.34 0.79
C LEU A 217 20.80 26.42 1.56
N TYR A 218 20.30 25.38 2.23
CA TYR A 218 21.14 24.37 2.87
C TYR A 218 22.03 23.67 1.84
N ARG A 219 21.48 23.25 0.69
CA ARG A 219 22.26 22.65 -0.42
C ARG A 219 23.35 23.58 -0.94
N LEU A 220 23.08 24.89 -1.03
CA LEU A 220 24.04 25.88 -1.54
C LEU A 220 25.08 26.34 -0.54
N THR A 221 24.77 26.29 0.77
CA THR A 221 25.60 26.94 1.81
C THR A 221 26.13 25.99 2.87
N GLY A 222 25.54 24.81 3.03
CA GLY A 222 25.80 23.89 4.14
C GLY A 222 25.31 24.38 5.51
N ASP A 223 24.58 25.50 5.57
CA ASP A 223 24.17 26.12 6.83
C ASP A 223 23.01 25.36 7.48
N LYS A 224 23.31 24.65 8.57
CA LYS A 224 22.35 23.80 9.27
C LYS A 224 21.20 24.56 9.92
N SER A 225 21.25 25.88 10.07
CA SER A 225 20.12 26.62 10.63
C SER A 225 18.85 26.47 9.77
N PHE A 226 19.01 26.24 8.47
CA PHE A 226 17.88 26.02 7.56
C PHE A 226 17.20 24.65 7.81
N VAL A 227 17.97 23.63 8.17
CA VAL A 227 17.44 22.31 8.57
C VAL A 227 16.69 22.42 9.89
N GLU A 228 17.30 23.09 10.89
CA GLU A 228 16.65 23.29 12.20
C GLU A 228 15.37 24.13 12.08
N PHE A 229 15.36 25.15 11.22
CA PHE A 229 14.15 25.93 10.97
C PHE A 229 13.06 25.10 10.29
N SER A 230 13.42 24.26 9.33
CA SER A 230 12.48 23.34 8.66
C SER A 230 11.85 22.33 9.64
N LYS A 231 12.66 21.83 10.58
CA LYS A 231 12.21 20.98 11.68
C LYS A 231 11.22 21.72 12.58
N PHE A 232 11.58 22.93 13.01
CA PHE A 232 10.70 23.80 13.79
C PHE A 232 9.36 24.05 13.08
N LEU A 233 9.38 24.31 11.78
CA LEU A 233 8.17 24.51 11.00
C LEU A 233 7.28 23.26 11.02
N TYR A 234 7.85 22.08 10.76
CA TYR A 234 7.07 20.85 10.62
C TYR A 234 6.58 20.26 11.95
N ASP A 235 7.39 20.34 13.01
CA ASP A 235 6.98 19.93 14.35
C ASP A 235 5.79 20.77 14.81
N GLY A 236 5.89 22.09 14.68
CA GLY A 236 4.81 23.02 14.99
C GLY A 236 3.53 22.74 14.23
N TYR A 237 3.64 22.55 12.92
CA TYR A 237 2.50 22.17 12.08
C TYR A 237 1.81 20.89 12.55
N SER A 238 2.60 19.89 12.94
CA SER A 238 2.10 18.55 13.32
C SER A 238 1.43 18.52 14.69
N GLU A 239 1.68 19.52 15.54
CA GLU A 239 1.07 19.67 16.86
C GLU A 239 -0.31 20.35 16.80
N LEU A 240 -0.66 21.05 15.71
CA LEU A 240 -1.95 21.73 15.56
C LEU A 240 -3.13 20.74 15.68
N VAL A 241 -4.15 21.06 16.49
CA VAL A 241 -5.30 20.16 16.72
C VAL A 241 -6.38 20.29 15.63
N GLU A 242 -6.70 21.53 15.20
CA GLU A 242 -7.71 21.80 14.17
C GLU A 242 -7.12 22.62 13.00
N ILE A 243 -6.70 21.94 11.92
CA ILE A 243 -6.21 22.57 10.68
C ILE A 243 -6.89 21.97 9.45
N ARG A 244 -7.12 22.81 8.43
CA ARG A 244 -7.73 22.42 7.15
C ARG A 244 -6.89 21.36 6.42
N GLU A 245 -5.57 21.48 6.42
CA GLU A 245 -4.61 20.60 5.72
C GLU A 245 -4.06 19.47 6.61
N ARG A 246 -4.88 18.88 7.49
CA ARG A 246 -4.42 17.88 8.48
C ARG A 246 -3.78 16.62 7.90
N ASP A 247 -4.05 16.29 6.63
CA ASP A 247 -3.57 15.07 5.95
C ASP A 247 -2.06 14.82 6.11
N ILE A 248 -1.30 15.92 6.19
CA ILE A 248 0.17 15.90 6.14
C ILE A 248 0.85 16.06 7.50
N GLN A 249 0.06 16.19 8.57
CA GLN A 249 0.59 16.15 9.93
C GLN A 249 1.19 14.78 10.22
N LEU A 250 2.24 14.76 11.03
CA LEU A 250 3.01 13.55 11.34
C LEU A 250 2.13 12.35 11.71
N ARG A 251 1.13 12.56 12.58
CA ARG A 251 0.19 11.50 13.04
C ARG A 251 -0.71 10.94 11.93
N HIS A 252 -1.17 11.80 11.01
CA HIS A 252 -2.09 11.42 9.93
C HIS A 252 -1.34 10.76 8.77
N LEU A 253 -0.12 11.21 8.45
CA LEU A 253 0.74 10.52 7.47
C LEU A 253 1.27 9.19 7.99
N ALA A 254 1.60 9.08 9.29
CA ALA A 254 2.04 7.83 9.88
C ALA A 254 0.95 6.74 9.87
N ASN A 255 -0.33 7.13 9.81
CA ASN A 255 -1.46 6.22 9.69
C ASN A 255 -1.77 5.88 8.22
N MET A 256 -1.54 4.61 7.85
CA MET A 256 -1.80 4.09 6.50
C MET A 256 -3.28 3.86 6.19
N ASP A 257 -4.17 3.87 7.19
CA ASP A 257 -5.61 3.65 6.99
C ASP A 257 -6.36 4.95 6.69
N GLU A 258 -5.80 6.11 7.03
CA GLU A 258 -6.39 7.41 6.71
C GLU A 258 -6.12 7.80 5.25
N LEU A 259 -7.17 8.00 4.44
CA LEU A 259 -7.08 8.49 3.07
C LEU A 259 -6.93 10.01 3.03
N PHE A 260 -6.34 10.53 1.95
CA PHE A 260 -6.23 11.97 1.77
C PHE A 260 -7.59 12.61 1.53
N GLU A 261 -7.92 13.66 2.28
CA GLU A 261 -9.20 14.36 2.17
C GLU A 261 -9.08 15.80 1.66
N GLY A 262 -8.02 16.50 2.05
CA GLY A 262 -7.85 17.95 1.91
C GLY A 262 -7.64 18.44 0.47
N HIS A 263 -7.23 19.70 0.36
CA HIS A 263 -7.01 20.35 -0.94
C HIS A 263 -5.86 19.69 -1.69
N GLY A 264 -6.09 19.30 -2.94
CA GLY A 264 -5.16 18.47 -3.72
C GLY A 264 -3.74 19.04 -3.80
N ALA A 265 -3.60 20.32 -4.15
CA ALA A 265 -2.31 20.97 -4.24
C ALA A 265 -1.58 20.98 -2.90
N HIS A 266 -2.29 21.27 -1.79
CA HIS A 266 -1.71 21.25 -0.45
C HIS A 266 -1.27 19.85 -0.03
N VAL A 267 -2.10 18.83 -0.26
CA VAL A 267 -1.72 17.47 0.12
C VAL A 267 -0.44 17.06 -0.61
N MET A 268 -0.38 17.30 -1.93
CA MET A 268 0.78 16.90 -2.73
C MET A 268 2.01 17.75 -2.46
N GLU A 269 1.87 19.05 -2.23
CA GLU A 269 3.02 19.93 -1.99
C GLU A 269 3.75 19.55 -0.72
N HIS A 270 2.98 19.27 0.33
CA HIS A 270 3.51 19.00 1.66
C HIS A 270 4.24 17.66 1.79
N LEU A 271 4.04 16.70 0.86
CA LEU A 271 4.69 15.38 0.93
C LEU A 271 6.22 15.47 0.96
N ARG A 272 6.82 16.51 0.36
CA ARG A 272 8.28 16.68 0.36
C ARG A 272 8.85 17.18 1.68
N VAL A 273 8.03 17.72 2.58
CA VAL A 273 8.47 18.19 3.90
C VAL A 273 8.96 17.03 4.79
N PRO A 274 8.15 15.99 5.09
CA PRO A 274 8.63 14.86 5.87
C PRO A 274 9.78 14.11 5.18
N LEU A 275 9.80 14.06 3.83
CA LEU A 275 10.91 13.47 3.09
C LEU A 275 12.23 14.22 3.37
N PHE A 276 12.22 15.55 3.24
CA PHE A 276 13.41 16.36 3.50
C PHE A 276 13.81 16.33 4.98
N VAL A 277 12.89 16.57 5.90
CA VAL A 277 13.21 16.64 7.33
C VAL A 277 13.72 15.29 7.84
N HIS A 278 13.10 14.16 7.44
CA HIS A 278 13.63 12.83 7.76
C HIS A 278 15.02 12.61 7.14
N HIS A 279 15.22 12.99 5.88
CA HIS A 279 16.49 12.80 5.19
C HIS A 279 17.63 13.61 5.81
N ALA A 280 17.39 14.89 6.10
CA ALA A 280 18.38 15.82 6.63
C ALA A 280 18.74 15.54 8.09
N THR A 281 17.78 15.08 8.91
CA THR A 281 17.99 14.88 10.36
C THR A 281 18.26 13.42 10.74
N ARG A 282 17.81 12.46 9.92
CA ARG A 282 17.75 11.01 10.25
C ARG A 282 16.92 10.69 11.49
N ASP A 283 16.08 11.61 11.94
CA ASP A 283 15.22 11.39 13.09
C ASP A 283 14.14 10.34 12.76
N ALA A 284 14.07 9.29 13.58
CA ALA A 284 13.16 8.18 13.42
C ALA A 284 11.68 8.62 13.55
N LYS A 285 11.40 9.74 14.22
CA LYS A 285 10.03 10.23 14.41
C LYS A 285 9.33 10.54 13.09
N TYR A 286 10.06 11.00 12.07
CA TYR A 286 9.51 11.34 10.75
C TYR A 286 9.44 10.16 9.78
N ARG A 287 10.07 9.02 10.13
CA ARG A 287 10.28 7.92 9.20
C ARG A 287 8.96 7.37 8.64
N ALA A 288 7.97 7.11 9.50
CA ALA A 288 6.70 6.55 9.07
C ALA A 288 5.96 7.49 8.10
N ALA A 289 5.94 8.80 8.40
CA ALA A 289 5.33 9.78 7.51
C ALA A 289 6.04 9.85 6.14
N ALA A 290 7.37 9.87 6.13
CA ALA A 290 8.18 9.85 4.91
C ALA A 290 7.97 8.57 4.08
N ASP A 291 7.96 7.40 4.73
CA ASP A 291 7.78 6.10 4.07
C ASP A 291 6.36 5.95 3.47
N ASN A 292 5.36 6.57 4.09
CA ASN A 292 3.95 6.47 3.71
C ASN A 292 3.51 7.46 2.62
N CYS A 293 4.32 8.47 2.26
CA CYS A 293 3.97 9.44 1.23
C CYS A 293 3.53 8.78 -0.08
N SER A 294 4.37 7.93 -0.68
CA SER A 294 4.05 7.30 -1.98
C SER A 294 2.89 6.30 -1.92
N PRO A 295 2.84 5.35 -0.94
CA PRO A 295 1.73 4.41 -0.83
C PRO A 295 0.36 5.05 -0.62
N LYS A 296 0.28 6.17 0.11
CA LYS A 296 -0.99 6.92 0.28
C LYS A 296 -1.38 7.63 -1.02
N THR A 297 -0.44 8.30 -1.68
CA THR A 297 -0.67 8.95 -2.99
C THR A 297 -1.21 7.98 -4.04
N ALA A 298 -0.68 6.75 -4.10
CA ALA A 298 -1.08 5.73 -5.07
C ALA A 298 -2.60 5.47 -5.10
N ARG A 299 -3.30 5.63 -3.97
CA ARG A 299 -4.74 5.36 -3.83
C ARG A 299 -5.61 6.40 -4.55
N HIS A 300 -5.03 7.54 -4.90
CA HIS A 300 -5.73 8.70 -5.44
C HIS A 300 -5.33 9.03 -6.89
N LEU A 301 -4.49 8.21 -7.54
CA LEU A 301 -4.01 8.48 -8.89
C LEU A 301 -5.04 8.08 -9.96
N SER A 302 -5.27 8.98 -10.92
CA SER A 302 -6.02 8.72 -12.15
C SER A 302 -5.23 7.80 -13.10
N ALA A 303 -5.84 7.40 -14.22
CA ALA A 303 -5.16 6.59 -15.23
C ALA A 303 -3.92 7.30 -15.80
N GLY A 304 -4.02 8.61 -16.04
CA GLY A 304 -2.92 9.46 -16.50
C GLY A 304 -1.95 9.90 -15.40
N GLY A 305 -2.06 9.36 -14.18
CA GLY A 305 -1.09 9.56 -13.09
C GLY A 305 -1.27 10.83 -12.27
N ALA A 306 -2.31 11.63 -12.51
CA ALA A 306 -2.64 12.79 -11.68
C ALA A 306 -3.36 12.37 -10.41
N CYS A 307 -3.10 13.03 -9.27
CA CYS A 307 -3.95 12.85 -8.11
C CYS A 307 -5.31 13.52 -8.35
N ILE A 308 -6.39 12.74 -8.25
CA ILE A 308 -7.73 13.25 -8.41
C ILE A 308 -8.04 14.33 -7.36
N SER A 309 -8.40 15.51 -7.83
CA SER A 309 -8.67 16.67 -7.00
C SER A 309 -9.30 17.78 -7.82
N ASP A 310 -10.61 17.94 -7.72
CA ASP A 310 -11.35 19.10 -8.22
C ASP A 310 -11.36 20.21 -7.15
N GLU A 311 -10.17 20.55 -6.65
CA GLU A 311 -9.87 21.36 -5.45
C GLU A 311 -9.84 20.56 -4.13
N GLY A 312 -10.21 19.28 -4.12
CA GLY A 312 -10.11 18.43 -2.92
C GLY A 312 -10.00 16.96 -3.25
N VAL A 313 -9.22 16.20 -2.48
CA VAL A 313 -9.09 14.75 -2.72
C VAL A 313 -10.35 14.00 -2.25
N HIS A 314 -10.93 14.44 -1.12
CA HIS A 314 -12.20 13.94 -0.57
C HIS A 314 -12.23 12.43 -0.31
N GLN A 315 -11.07 11.83 0.00
CA GLN A 315 -10.91 10.39 0.25
C GLN A 315 -11.32 9.53 -0.97
N ARG A 316 -11.49 10.13 -2.14
CA ARG A 316 -11.95 9.45 -3.35
C ARG A 316 -10.83 8.58 -3.92
N ALA A 317 -11.18 7.40 -4.40
CA ALA A 317 -10.24 6.55 -5.13
C ALA A 317 -9.95 7.16 -6.52
N GLY A 318 -8.79 6.82 -7.08
CA GLY A 318 -8.40 7.20 -8.43
C GLY A 318 -9.52 6.98 -9.47
N SER A 319 -9.77 8.00 -10.30
CA SER A 319 -10.83 8.00 -11.31
C SER A 319 -10.40 8.76 -12.56
N ALA A 320 -10.83 8.30 -13.73
CA ALA A 320 -10.61 9.00 -14.98
C ALA A 320 -11.61 10.15 -15.21
N SER A 321 -12.75 10.13 -14.54
CA SER A 321 -13.84 11.11 -14.74
C SER A 321 -13.84 12.24 -13.72
N ILE A 322 -13.08 12.12 -12.62
CA ILE A 322 -12.93 13.19 -11.64
C ILE A 322 -11.89 14.21 -12.13
N GLY A 323 -12.20 15.50 -11.92
CA GLY A 323 -11.27 16.58 -12.26
C GLY A 323 -9.98 16.51 -11.45
N CYS A 324 -8.88 16.84 -12.09
CA CYS A 324 -7.58 17.02 -11.48
C CYS A 324 -7.12 18.45 -11.74
N GLU A 325 -6.90 19.21 -10.67
CA GLU A 325 -6.33 20.54 -10.71
C GLU A 325 -4.88 20.48 -11.19
N TYR A 326 -4.48 21.43 -12.05
CA TYR A 326 -3.13 21.48 -12.58
C TYR A 326 -2.07 21.76 -11.49
N CYS A 327 -2.39 22.57 -10.48
CA CYS A 327 -1.53 22.80 -9.31
C CYS A 327 -1.18 21.49 -8.61
N THR A 328 -2.15 20.60 -8.38
CA THR A 328 -1.92 19.27 -7.81
C THR A 328 -0.91 18.47 -8.63
N MET A 329 -0.94 18.57 -9.95
CA MET A 329 0.01 17.85 -10.82
C MET A 329 1.45 18.36 -10.66
N LEU A 330 1.66 19.68 -10.65
CA LEU A 330 3.00 20.24 -10.42
C LEU A 330 3.55 19.82 -9.05
N GLU A 331 2.73 19.97 -8.01
CA GLU A 331 3.18 19.70 -6.65
C GLU A 331 3.43 18.20 -6.43
N LEU A 332 2.63 17.33 -7.08
CA LEU A 332 2.92 15.89 -7.15
C LEU A 332 4.23 15.62 -7.88
N LEU A 333 4.47 16.22 -9.04
CA LEU A 333 5.73 16.08 -9.78
C LEU A 333 6.93 16.39 -8.88
N HIS A 334 6.90 17.54 -8.19
CA HIS A 334 8.01 17.96 -7.34
C HIS A 334 8.19 17.03 -6.13
N SER A 335 7.11 16.58 -5.51
CA SER A 335 7.17 15.63 -4.39
C SER A 335 7.66 14.24 -4.82
N LEU A 336 7.34 13.78 -6.03
CA LEU A 336 7.88 12.55 -6.59
C LEU A 336 9.39 12.67 -6.87
N GLN A 337 9.83 13.80 -7.43
CA GLN A 337 11.24 14.10 -7.66
C GLN A 337 12.03 14.10 -6.35
N SER A 338 11.48 14.77 -5.32
CA SER A 338 12.00 14.73 -3.95
C SER A 338 12.05 13.29 -3.42
N GLY A 339 11.01 12.50 -3.65
CA GLY A 339 10.99 11.07 -3.31
C GLY A 339 12.14 10.29 -3.95
N VAL A 340 12.40 10.46 -5.25
CA VAL A 340 13.54 9.82 -5.93
C VAL A 340 14.86 10.25 -5.29
N GLU A 341 15.06 11.55 -5.08
CA GLU A 341 16.29 12.10 -4.51
C GLU A 341 16.58 11.53 -3.12
N LYS A 342 15.60 11.58 -2.21
CA LYS A 342 15.78 11.21 -0.80
C LYS A 342 15.79 9.71 -0.57
N THR A 343 15.14 8.91 -1.42
CA THR A 343 14.91 7.47 -1.20
C THR A 343 15.59 6.56 -2.21
N GLY A 344 16.02 7.06 -3.37
CA GLY A 344 16.61 6.27 -4.45
C GLY A 344 15.63 5.32 -5.17
N ARG A 345 14.31 5.42 -4.90
CA ARG A 345 13.30 4.50 -5.45
C ARG A 345 13.04 4.76 -6.94
N ALA A 346 13.59 3.91 -7.80
CA ALA A 346 13.40 3.95 -9.25
C ALA A 346 11.93 3.98 -9.72
N PRO A 347 10.97 3.23 -9.11
CA PRO A 347 9.57 3.22 -9.57
C PRO A 347 8.87 4.60 -9.53
N LEU A 348 9.32 5.53 -8.68
CA LEU A 348 8.76 6.89 -8.66
C LEU A 348 9.05 7.64 -9.97
N GLY A 349 10.12 7.27 -10.69
CA GLY A 349 10.40 7.77 -12.04
C GLY A 349 9.34 7.38 -13.07
N ASP A 350 8.69 6.23 -12.91
CA ASP A 350 7.55 5.86 -13.78
C ASP A 350 6.34 6.74 -13.52
N TRP A 351 6.09 7.10 -12.26
CA TRP A 351 4.98 7.99 -11.91
C TRP A 351 5.21 9.40 -12.44
N ILE A 352 6.45 9.89 -12.36
CA ILE A 352 6.86 11.16 -12.97
C ILE A 352 6.56 11.17 -14.48
N GLU A 353 6.98 10.13 -15.20
CA GLU A 353 6.77 10.05 -16.66
C GLU A 353 5.31 9.86 -17.03
N VAL A 354 4.55 9.03 -16.31
CA VAL A 354 3.11 8.85 -16.54
C VAL A 354 2.39 10.18 -16.30
N LEU A 355 2.64 10.87 -15.19
CA LEU A 355 2.04 12.17 -14.91
C LEU A 355 2.36 13.21 -16.00
N ALA A 356 3.64 13.33 -16.36
CA ALA A 356 4.12 14.35 -17.28
C ALA A 356 3.59 14.15 -18.72
N PHE A 357 3.62 12.92 -19.22
CA PHE A 357 3.29 12.62 -20.62
C PHE A 357 1.79 12.40 -20.86
N ASN A 358 0.97 12.35 -19.81
CA ASN A 358 -0.46 12.07 -19.91
C ASN A 358 -1.31 13.24 -19.39
N SER A 359 -1.74 13.24 -18.12
CA SER A 359 -2.68 14.24 -17.62
C SER A 359 -2.14 15.67 -17.70
N ALA A 360 -0.84 15.88 -17.42
CA ALA A 360 -0.24 17.21 -17.50
C ALA A 360 -0.14 17.74 -18.95
N GLN A 361 0.19 16.86 -19.91
CA GLN A 361 0.21 17.24 -21.32
C GLN A 361 -1.21 17.43 -21.87
N GLY A 362 -2.16 16.60 -21.44
CA GLY A 362 -3.56 16.62 -21.88
C GLY A 362 -4.38 17.84 -21.41
N ALA A 363 -3.88 18.64 -20.47
CA ALA A 363 -4.53 19.87 -20.00
C ALA A 363 -4.12 21.13 -20.79
N ARG A 364 -3.07 21.04 -21.63
CA ARG A 364 -2.43 22.18 -22.29
C ARG A 364 -2.96 22.44 -23.69
N GLN A 365 -3.10 23.72 -24.05
CA GLN A 365 -3.19 24.09 -25.45
C GLN A 365 -1.80 24.04 -26.10
N ARG A 366 -1.71 23.44 -27.29
CA ARG A 366 -0.44 23.18 -27.97
C ARG A 366 0.34 24.44 -28.37
N ASP A 367 -0.36 25.54 -28.65
CA ASP A 367 0.24 26.83 -28.97
C ASP A 367 0.73 27.60 -27.74
N GLY A 368 0.61 27.03 -26.54
CA GLY A 368 1.04 27.64 -25.28
C GLY A 368 0.12 28.77 -24.79
N LYS A 369 -1.00 29.04 -25.47
CA LYS A 369 -1.81 30.25 -25.21
C LYS A 369 -2.83 30.10 -24.10
N ALA A 370 -3.17 28.89 -23.68
CA ALA A 370 -4.13 28.65 -22.62
C ALA A 370 -3.95 27.27 -21.97
N ILE A 371 -4.47 27.12 -20.76
CA ILE A 371 -4.42 25.89 -19.95
C ILE A 371 -5.80 25.61 -19.34
N GLN A 372 -6.15 24.35 -19.10
CA GLN A 372 -7.28 24.00 -18.23
C GLN A 372 -6.90 24.14 -16.74
N TYR A 373 -7.78 24.74 -15.93
CA TYR A 373 -7.56 24.78 -14.48
C TYR A 373 -7.70 23.35 -13.90
N CYS A 374 -8.82 22.68 -14.23
CA CYS A 374 -9.03 21.27 -13.99
C CYS A 374 -9.14 20.52 -15.32
N THR A 375 -8.52 19.34 -15.42
CA THR A 375 -8.68 18.41 -16.55
C THR A 375 -9.18 17.06 -16.04
N ARG A 376 -9.77 16.26 -16.92
CA ARG A 376 -10.16 14.86 -16.68
C ARG A 376 -9.45 13.96 -17.65
N ASP A 377 -9.20 12.71 -17.27
CA ASP A 377 -8.69 11.74 -18.25
C ASP A 377 -9.81 11.37 -19.25
N ASN A 378 -11.06 11.30 -18.80
CA ASN A 378 -12.28 11.28 -19.61
C ASN A 378 -12.83 12.71 -19.77
N GLN A 379 -12.40 13.41 -20.82
CA GLN A 379 -12.77 14.78 -21.11
C GLN A 379 -13.72 14.85 -22.32
N TYR A 380 -15.03 14.85 -22.08
CA TYR A 380 -16.02 14.89 -23.17
C TYR A 380 -16.29 16.29 -23.70
N GLU A 381 -16.08 17.31 -22.89
CA GLU A 381 -16.19 18.72 -23.26
C GLU A 381 -15.25 19.55 -22.38
N ALA A 382 -14.86 20.74 -22.82
CA ALA A 382 -14.06 21.68 -22.05
C ALA A 382 -14.69 23.07 -22.18
N THR A 383 -15.77 23.30 -21.45
CA THR A 383 -16.62 24.50 -21.58
C THR A 383 -16.78 25.22 -20.24
N ARG A 384 -17.52 26.34 -20.24
CA ARG A 384 -17.99 26.99 -19.01
C ARG A 384 -19.23 26.32 -18.40
N LYS A 385 -19.90 25.41 -19.12
CA LYS A 385 -21.10 24.70 -18.67
C LYS A 385 -20.74 23.49 -17.79
N GLY A 386 -21.70 22.96 -17.03
CA GLY A 386 -21.49 21.81 -16.15
C GLY A 386 -20.75 22.18 -14.85
N ALA A 387 -19.63 21.50 -14.56
CA ALA A 387 -18.86 21.60 -13.30
C ALA A 387 -18.09 22.93 -13.09
N GLY A 388 -18.50 24.01 -13.76
CA GLY A 388 -18.01 25.37 -13.61
C GLY A 388 -16.92 25.78 -14.61
N SER A 389 -16.51 27.05 -14.56
CA SER A 389 -15.50 27.68 -15.43
C SER A 389 -14.10 27.06 -15.35
N ARG A 390 -13.85 26.10 -14.45
CA ARG A 390 -12.55 25.44 -14.25
C ARG A 390 -12.09 24.56 -15.41
N PHE A 391 -13.01 24.06 -16.24
CA PHE A 391 -12.68 23.10 -17.31
C PHE A 391 -12.45 23.76 -18.66
N LYS A 392 -12.75 25.06 -18.84
CA LYS A 392 -12.37 25.80 -20.04
C LYS A 392 -10.86 25.97 -20.12
N LEU A 393 -10.35 26.32 -21.29
CA LEU A 393 -8.97 26.78 -21.42
C LEU A 393 -8.93 28.29 -21.29
N SER A 394 -8.02 28.80 -20.47
CA SER A 394 -7.80 30.23 -20.28
C SER A 394 -6.32 30.54 -20.09
N PRO A 395 -5.82 31.68 -20.58
CA PRO A 395 -4.49 32.17 -20.23
C PRO A 395 -4.39 32.66 -18.77
N THR A 396 -5.51 33.06 -18.14
CA THR A 396 -5.49 33.71 -16.82
C THR A 396 -6.36 33.03 -15.77
N HIS A 397 -7.51 32.46 -16.16
CA HIS A 397 -8.52 31.96 -15.22
C HIS A 397 -8.92 32.99 -14.14
N ASP A 398 -9.01 34.29 -14.49
CA ASP A 398 -9.42 35.36 -13.54
C ASP A 398 -10.79 35.10 -12.89
N ASP A 399 -11.66 34.34 -13.57
CA ASP A 399 -13.00 33.97 -13.12
C ASP A 399 -13.02 32.73 -12.19
N VAL A 400 -11.86 32.13 -11.93
CA VAL A 400 -11.66 31.01 -10.98
C VAL A 400 -10.58 31.40 -9.96
N ALA A 401 -9.31 31.28 -10.36
CA ALA A 401 -8.11 31.65 -9.65
C ALA A 401 -6.91 31.55 -10.62
N VAL A 402 -5.93 32.45 -10.47
CA VAL A 402 -4.78 32.55 -11.38
C VAL A 402 -3.67 31.53 -11.07
N CYS A 403 -3.83 30.72 -10.01
CA CYS A 403 -2.79 29.79 -9.52
C CYS A 403 -2.39 28.71 -10.56
N CYS A 404 -3.33 28.16 -11.32
CA CYS A 404 -3.04 27.11 -12.31
C CYS A 404 -2.21 27.62 -13.50
N PRO A 405 -2.55 28.74 -14.17
CA PRO A 405 -1.71 29.31 -15.23
C PRO A 405 -0.26 29.56 -14.82
N VAL A 406 -0.04 30.20 -13.68
CA VAL A 406 1.35 30.47 -13.21
C VAL A 406 2.09 29.18 -12.86
N THR A 407 1.36 28.16 -12.38
CA THR A 407 1.89 26.83 -12.09
C THR A 407 2.24 26.05 -13.34
N ALA A 408 1.41 26.12 -14.39
CA ALA A 408 1.64 25.41 -15.63
C ALA A 408 2.93 25.85 -16.36
N LEU A 409 3.33 27.11 -16.21
CA LEU A 409 4.62 27.61 -16.71
C LEU A 409 5.83 26.92 -16.05
N LYS A 410 5.68 26.35 -14.84
CA LYS A 410 6.76 25.69 -14.10
C LYS A 410 6.91 24.21 -14.42
N PHE A 411 5.85 23.53 -14.86
CA PHE A 411 5.79 22.06 -14.91
C PHE A 411 6.93 21.44 -15.72
N PHE A 412 7.03 21.76 -17.01
CA PHE A 412 8.07 21.20 -17.87
C PHE A 412 9.48 21.72 -17.53
N PRO A 413 9.67 22.98 -17.12
CA PRO A 413 10.95 23.40 -16.56
C PRO A 413 11.42 22.60 -15.32
N TYR A 414 10.52 22.24 -14.41
CA TYR A 414 10.83 21.36 -13.27
C TYR A 414 11.11 19.92 -13.74
N PHE A 415 10.37 19.42 -14.72
CA PHE A 415 10.65 18.12 -15.35
C PHE A 415 12.05 18.07 -15.97
N VAL A 416 12.44 19.09 -16.74
CA VAL A 416 13.78 19.20 -17.36
C VAL A 416 14.89 19.11 -16.31
N ASN A 417 14.78 19.88 -15.22
CA ASN A 417 15.83 19.94 -14.21
C ASN A 417 16.13 18.57 -13.57
N GLN A 418 15.14 17.67 -13.57
CA GLN A 418 15.18 16.39 -12.85
C GLN A 418 15.24 15.18 -13.78
N LEU A 419 15.49 15.39 -15.08
CA LEU A 419 15.89 14.28 -15.98
C LEU A 419 17.17 13.61 -15.48
N TRP A 420 18.02 14.39 -14.80
CA TRP A 420 19.28 13.94 -14.22
C TRP A 420 19.35 14.26 -12.73
N MET A 421 20.15 13.49 -12.00
CA MET A 421 20.59 13.75 -10.64
C MET A 421 22.08 13.39 -10.49
N LYS A 422 22.71 13.87 -9.41
CA LYS A 422 24.05 13.42 -8.99
C LYS A 422 23.93 12.33 -7.93
N SER A 423 24.95 11.51 -7.87
CA SER A 423 25.20 10.53 -6.81
C SER A 423 26.64 10.70 -6.32
N ALA A 424 26.98 10.14 -5.16
CA ALA A 424 28.31 10.30 -4.57
C ALA A 424 29.47 9.89 -5.51
N ASP A 425 29.23 8.96 -6.43
CA ASP A 425 30.21 8.36 -7.34
C ASP A 425 29.92 8.62 -8.83
N GLY A 426 28.93 9.45 -9.16
CA GLY A 426 28.64 9.79 -10.57
C GLY A 426 27.27 10.40 -10.84
N LEU A 427 26.66 10.01 -11.97
CA LEU A 427 25.46 10.64 -12.54
C LEU A 427 24.31 9.64 -12.66
N VAL A 428 23.07 10.14 -12.58
CA VAL A 428 21.86 9.34 -12.57
C VAL A 428 20.86 9.90 -13.58
N ALA A 429 20.48 9.10 -14.58
CA ALA A 429 19.41 9.42 -15.52
C ALA A 429 18.08 8.91 -14.94
N VAL A 430 17.30 9.84 -14.37
CA VAL A 430 16.06 9.56 -13.63
C VAL A 430 14.87 9.39 -14.58
N SER A 431 14.77 10.24 -15.60
CA SER A 431 13.70 10.17 -16.60
C SER A 431 14.28 10.44 -17.98
N TYR A 432 13.58 10.01 -19.02
CA TYR A 432 14.06 10.12 -20.39
C TYR A 432 13.30 11.18 -21.19
N ALA A 433 14.05 12.04 -21.86
CA ALA A 433 13.57 13.03 -22.82
C ALA A 433 14.78 13.57 -23.60
N PRO A 434 14.61 14.18 -24.79
CA PRO A 434 15.72 14.85 -25.47
C PRO A 434 16.28 15.99 -24.61
N ASN A 435 17.56 15.90 -24.25
CA ASN A 435 18.24 16.87 -23.39
C ASN A 435 19.75 16.92 -23.63
N GLU A 436 20.40 17.92 -23.05
CA GLU A 436 21.84 17.95 -22.85
C GLU A 436 22.14 18.28 -21.38
N LEU A 437 22.93 17.42 -20.74
CA LEU A 437 23.50 17.66 -19.42
C LEU A 437 24.90 18.25 -19.59
N THR A 438 25.21 19.36 -18.91
CA THR A 438 26.58 19.88 -18.73
C THR A 438 26.84 20.06 -17.24
N THR A 439 27.76 19.29 -16.68
CA THR A 439 28.08 19.32 -15.24
C THR A 439 29.56 19.05 -14.99
N THR A 440 29.96 18.93 -13.72
CA THR A 440 31.30 18.54 -13.30
C THR A 440 31.24 17.24 -12.50
N VAL A 441 32.10 16.28 -12.83
CA VAL A 441 32.28 15.02 -12.11
C VAL A 441 33.76 14.85 -11.79
N ASN A 442 34.13 14.64 -10.53
CA ASN A 442 35.52 14.53 -10.09
C ASN A 442 36.42 15.69 -10.60
N GLY A 443 35.89 16.92 -10.60
CA GLY A 443 36.59 18.11 -11.08
C GLY A 443 36.74 18.22 -12.60
N VAL A 444 36.16 17.29 -13.38
CA VAL A 444 36.19 17.29 -14.84
C VAL A 444 34.84 17.72 -15.39
N LYS A 445 34.83 18.68 -16.32
CA LYS A 445 33.60 19.07 -17.01
C LYS A 445 33.13 17.93 -17.91
N VAL A 446 31.87 17.53 -17.77
CA VAL A 446 31.23 16.46 -18.54
C VAL A 446 29.98 17.00 -19.24
N ARG A 447 29.89 16.75 -20.54
CA ARG A 447 28.68 16.97 -21.34
C ARG A 447 28.09 15.62 -21.73
N ILE A 448 26.78 15.42 -21.55
CA ILE A 448 26.05 14.25 -22.04
C ILE A 448 24.90 14.75 -22.92
N THR A 449 24.96 14.45 -24.21
CA THR A 449 23.87 14.76 -25.15
C THR A 449 22.96 13.55 -25.27
N THR A 450 21.67 13.72 -24.99
CA THR A 450 20.64 12.67 -25.06
C THR A 450 19.76 12.90 -26.29
N GLU A 451 19.89 12.03 -27.29
CA GLU A 451 19.17 12.05 -28.56
C GLU A 451 18.09 10.97 -28.57
N THR A 452 16.82 11.39 -28.51
CA THR A 452 15.67 10.50 -28.51
C THR A 452 14.39 11.26 -28.84
N ALA A 453 13.40 10.59 -29.42
CA ALA A 453 12.02 11.06 -29.44
C ALA A 453 11.16 10.45 -28.31
N TYR A 454 11.76 9.83 -27.29
CA TYR A 454 11.05 9.33 -26.10
C TYR A 454 10.07 10.39 -25.55
N PRO A 455 8.82 10.02 -25.19
CA PRO A 455 8.28 8.66 -25.08
C PRO A 455 7.75 8.03 -26.39
N PHE A 456 7.98 8.66 -27.55
CA PHE A 456 7.48 8.18 -28.85
C PHE A 456 8.45 7.21 -29.57
N GLU A 457 9.66 7.11 -29.05
CA GLU A 457 10.70 6.19 -29.49
C GLU A 457 11.07 5.25 -28.34
N ASP A 458 11.38 4.00 -28.66
CA ASP A 458 11.75 3.00 -27.65
C ASP A 458 13.27 2.97 -27.40
N GLU A 459 14.03 3.92 -27.93
CA GLU A 459 15.49 3.99 -27.81
C GLU A 459 15.95 5.38 -27.38
N VAL A 460 16.90 5.41 -26.44
CA VAL A 460 17.58 6.63 -25.98
C VAL A 460 19.08 6.47 -26.22
N ARG A 461 19.65 7.42 -26.96
CA ARG A 461 21.07 7.45 -27.30
C ARG A 461 21.75 8.59 -26.57
N MET A 462 22.81 8.30 -25.84
CA MET A 462 23.58 9.28 -25.07
C MET A 462 25.02 9.31 -25.57
N THR A 463 25.53 10.50 -25.84
CA THR A 463 26.95 10.73 -26.16
C THR A 463 27.62 11.43 -24.99
N VAL A 464 28.57 10.75 -24.34
CA VAL A 464 29.33 11.24 -23.20
C VAL A 464 30.60 11.92 -23.69
N THR A 465 30.76 13.19 -23.34
CA THR A 465 31.87 14.05 -23.79
C THR A 465 32.48 14.78 -22.59
N PRO A 466 33.40 14.13 -21.84
CA PRO A 466 34.17 14.81 -20.82
C PRO A 466 35.29 15.65 -21.43
N GLU A 467 35.75 16.68 -20.71
CA GLU A 467 36.88 17.53 -21.13
C GLU A 467 38.20 16.74 -21.23
N LYS A 468 38.37 15.77 -20.32
CA LYS A 468 39.46 14.78 -20.32
C LYS A 468 38.92 13.45 -19.78
N PRO A 469 39.58 12.30 -20.03
CA PRO A 469 39.13 11.02 -19.51
C PRO A 469 38.83 11.08 -18.01
N VAL A 470 37.67 10.59 -17.60
CA VAL A 470 37.23 10.63 -16.20
C VAL A 470 36.40 9.39 -15.85
N LYS A 471 36.70 8.78 -14.72
CA LYS A 471 35.97 7.62 -14.21
C LYS A 471 34.82 8.06 -13.32
N PHE A 472 33.62 7.57 -13.61
CA PHE A 472 32.43 7.73 -12.76
C PHE A 472 31.36 6.69 -13.11
N ALA A 473 30.41 6.49 -12.19
CA ALA A 473 29.25 5.63 -12.41
C ALA A 473 28.12 6.40 -13.14
N LEU A 474 27.59 5.82 -14.20
CA LEU A 474 26.40 6.32 -14.91
C LEU A 474 25.23 5.37 -14.65
N ARG A 475 24.27 5.81 -13.83
CA ARG A 475 23.07 5.06 -13.48
C ARG A 475 21.94 5.39 -14.44
N LEU A 476 21.35 4.37 -15.05
CA LEU A 476 20.20 4.49 -15.95
C LEU A 476 19.00 3.83 -15.29
N ARG A 477 17.88 4.54 -15.18
CA ARG A 477 16.65 3.94 -14.66
C ARG A 477 16.14 2.84 -15.58
N ILE A 478 15.79 1.69 -15.02
CA ILE A 478 15.08 0.61 -15.70
C ILE A 478 13.59 0.75 -15.32
N PRO A 479 12.72 1.16 -16.26
CA PRO A 479 11.29 1.35 -15.96
C PRO A 479 10.57 0.05 -15.61
N ASP A 480 9.60 0.06 -14.69
CA ASP A 480 8.89 -1.14 -14.22
C ASP A 480 8.02 -1.78 -15.32
N TRP A 481 7.58 -0.99 -16.31
CA TRP A 481 6.72 -1.45 -17.40
C TRP A 481 7.48 -2.23 -18.49
N VAL A 482 8.82 -2.30 -18.44
CA VAL A 482 9.61 -2.90 -19.52
C VAL A 482 9.76 -4.42 -19.34
N GLY A 483 9.49 -5.19 -20.40
CA GLY A 483 9.74 -6.64 -20.40
C GLY A 483 11.23 -6.98 -20.55
N GLU A 484 11.92 -6.29 -21.47
CA GLU A 484 13.36 -6.43 -21.72
C GLU A 484 13.99 -5.05 -21.97
N THR A 485 15.11 -4.76 -21.28
CA THR A 485 15.94 -3.57 -21.54
C THR A 485 17.33 -3.96 -22.03
N LYS A 486 17.75 -3.42 -23.17
CA LYS A 486 19.09 -3.61 -23.73
C LYS A 486 19.90 -2.35 -23.54
N VAL A 487 21.07 -2.46 -22.91
CA VAL A 487 22.01 -1.34 -22.73
C VAL A 487 23.32 -1.70 -23.42
N ARG A 488 23.80 -0.79 -24.28
CA ARG A 488 25.07 -0.92 -24.99
C ARG A 488 25.97 0.25 -24.61
N ALA A 489 27.11 -0.06 -24.01
CA ALA A 489 28.16 0.92 -23.69
C ALA A 489 29.52 0.22 -23.75
N ALA A 490 30.26 0.44 -24.84
CA ALA A 490 31.49 -0.29 -25.14
C ALA A 490 32.55 -0.10 -24.04
N GLY A 491 33.13 -1.20 -23.57
CA GLY A 491 34.18 -1.18 -22.54
C GLY A 491 33.70 -0.75 -21.15
N SER A 492 32.39 -0.79 -20.87
CA SER A 492 31.84 -0.57 -19.52
C SER A 492 31.54 -1.89 -18.81
N SER A 493 31.72 -1.90 -17.49
CA SER A 493 31.08 -2.90 -16.62
C SER A 493 29.66 -2.44 -16.32
N ALA A 494 28.72 -3.38 -16.25
CA ALA A 494 27.32 -3.12 -15.99
C ALA A 494 26.81 -3.97 -14.81
N THR A 495 26.13 -3.35 -13.84
CA THR A 495 25.39 -4.02 -12.76
C THR A 495 23.95 -3.52 -12.70
N ASP A 496 23.03 -4.37 -12.24
CA ASP A 496 21.64 -3.99 -11.98
C ASP A 496 21.38 -3.98 -10.49
N GLU A 497 20.89 -2.85 -9.97
CA GLU A 497 20.67 -2.63 -8.53
C GLU A 497 19.39 -1.81 -8.33
N ASN A 498 18.37 -2.41 -7.70
CA ASN A 498 17.14 -1.72 -7.26
C ASN A 498 16.46 -0.85 -8.34
N GLY A 499 16.34 -1.36 -9.58
CA GLY A 499 15.74 -0.64 -10.70
C GLY A 499 16.68 0.33 -11.45
N TRP A 500 17.98 0.28 -11.16
CA TRP A 500 19.02 1.05 -11.84
C TRP A 500 20.04 0.14 -12.52
N ARG A 501 20.37 0.43 -13.78
CA ARG A 501 21.53 -0.13 -14.48
C ARG A 501 22.72 0.79 -14.28
N VAL A 502 23.74 0.34 -13.58
CA VAL A 502 24.95 1.12 -13.27
C VAL A 502 26.05 0.77 -14.26
N LEU A 503 26.47 1.73 -15.08
CA LEU A 503 27.57 1.60 -16.01
C LEU A 503 28.82 2.26 -15.43
N THR A 504 29.92 1.52 -15.30
CA THR A 504 31.18 2.07 -14.80
C THR A 504 32.30 1.84 -15.80
N LYS A 505 32.96 2.93 -16.19
CA LYS A 505 34.24 2.94 -16.92
C LYS A 505 34.91 4.29 -16.77
N GLU A 506 36.12 4.39 -17.31
CA GLU A 506 36.70 5.69 -17.65
C GLU A 506 36.07 6.18 -18.95
N TRP A 507 35.29 7.26 -18.85
CA TRP A 507 34.58 7.85 -19.98
C TRP A 507 35.52 8.74 -20.78
N LYS A 508 35.48 8.60 -22.11
CA LYS A 508 36.28 9.38 -23.06
C LYS A 508 35.38 10.22 -23.98
N PRO A 509 35.89 11.33 -24.55
CA PRO A 509 35.14 12.13 -25.52
C PRO A 509 34.55 11.26 -26.64
N GLY A 510 33.22 11.31 -26.79
CA GLY A 510 32.50 10.57 -27.84
C GLY A 510 32.06 9.16 -27.45
N ASP A 511 32.30 8.70 -26.22
CA ASP A 511 31.75 7.44 -25.73
C ASP A 511 30.22 7.43 -25.85
N ARG A 512 29.67 6.31 -26.32
CA ARG A 512 28.23 6.15 -26.58
C ARG A 512 27.59 5.18 -25.62
N VAL A 513 26.39 5.54 -25.15
CA VAL A 513 25.49 4.69 -24.38
C VAL A 513 24.15 4.65 -25.10
N THR A 514 23.67 3.46 -25.43
CA THR A 514 22.34 3.27 -25.99
C THR A 514 21.53 2.41 -25.03
N ILE A 515 20.33 2.88 -24.68
CA ILE A 515 19.33 2.09 -23.96
C ILE A 515 18.11 1.92 -24.86
N SER A 516 17.73 0.66 -25.09
CA SER A 516 16.58 0.29 -25.92
C SER A 516 15.58 -0.50 -25.07
N PHE A 517 14.32 -0.11 -25.13
CA PHE A 517 13.20 -0.70 -24.42
C PHE A 517 12.38 -1.59 -25.34
N THR A 518 11.77 -2.65 -24.80
CA THR A 518 10.76 -3.44 -25.51
C THR A 518 9.43 -3.34 -24.76
N PRO A 519 8.66 -2.25 -24.93
CA PRO A 519 7.37 -2.08 -24.26
C PRO A 519 6.26 -2.89 -24.94
N GLU A 520 5.42 -3.50 -24.11
CA GLU A 520 4.21 -4.19 -24.52
C GLU A 520 2.98 -3.30 -24.31
N VAL A 521 1.86 -3.67 -24.96
CA VAL A 521 0.56 -3.04 -24.71
C VAL A 521 -0.05 -3.68 -23.46
N GLU A 522 -0.23 -2.89 -22.41
CA GLU A 522 -0.79 -3.34 -21.15
C GLU A 522 -2.24 -2.88 -20.99
N ARG A 523 -3.14 -3.83 -20.74
CA ARG A 523 -4.49 -3.55 -20.24
C ARG A 523 -4.44 -3.33 -18.74
N LYS A 524 -4.95 -2.21 -18.26
CA LYS A 524 -5.06 -1.87 -16.84
C LYS A 524 -6.53 -1.75 -16.46
N THR A 525 -6.81 -2.01 -15.18
CA THR A 525 -8.16 -1.88 -14.61
C THR A 525 -8.07 -0.90 -13.44
N MET A 526 -8.92 0.12 -13.48
CA MET A 526 -9.07 1.08 -12.40
C MET A 526 -9.87 0.47 -11.26
N SER A 527 -9.83 1.10 -10.08
CA SER A 527 -10.60 0.65 -8.91
C SER A 527 -12.11 0.61 -9.18
N ASN A 528 -12.60 1.49 -10.06
CA ASN A 528 -13.99 1.58 -10.47
C ASN A 528 -14.43 0.48 -11.48
N GLY A 529 -13.53 -0.46 -11.81
CA GLY A 529 -13.77 -1.54 -12.78
C GLY A 529 -13.62 -1.14 -14.25
N GLU A 530 -13.44 0.15 -14.56
CA GLU A 530 -13.15 0.58 -15.93
C GLU A 530 -11.75 0.17 -16.36
N VAL A 531 -11.57 0.05 -17.67
CA VAL A 531 -10.32 -0.43 -18.25
C VAL A 531 -9.71 0.60 -19.19
N TYR A 532 -8.39 0.62 -19.25
CA TYR A 532 -7.61 1.45 -20.17
C TYR A 532 -6.37 0.72 -20.64
N TRP A 533 -5.71 1.26 -21.66
CA TRP A 533 -4.48 0.69 -22.21
C TRP A 533 -3.33 1.67 -22.10
N LYS A 534 -2.14 1.14 -21.82
CA LYS A 534 -0.88 1.88 -21.87
C LYS A 534 0.19 1.10 -22.62
N ARG A 535 1.18 1.81 -23.16
CA ARG A 535 2.42 1.23 -23.71
C ARG A 535 3.58 2.13 -23.32
N GLY A 536 4.54 1.59 -22.57
CA GLY A 536 5.55 2.44 -21.95
C GLY A 536 4.93 3.40 -20.94
N PRO A 537 5.36 4.66 -20.86
CA PRO A 537 4.73 5.65 -19.99
C PRO A 537 3.45 6.27 -20.59
N LEU A 538 3.12 5.98 -21.86
CA LEU A 538 1.97 6.57 -22.55
C LEU A 538 0.69 5.80 -22.26
N VAL A 539 -0.33 6.51 -21.79
CA VAL A 539 -1.72 6.05 -21.67
C VAL A 539 -2.46 6.42 -22.96
N PHE A 540 -3.28 5.52 -23.48
CA PHE A 540 -3.98 5.69 -24.76
C PHE A 540 -5.47 5.97 -24.56
N ALA A 541 -6.01 6.87 -25.36
CA ALA A 541 -7.39 7.32 -25.30
C ALA A 541 -8.01 7.42 -26.70
N LEU A 542 -9.33 7.26 -26.78
CA LEU A 542 -10.12 7.55 -27.97
C LEU A 542 -10.24 9.07 -28.11
N PRO A 543 -9.68 9.70 -29.16
CA PRO A 543 -9.81 11.14 -29.36
C PRO A 543 -11.23 11.49 -29.80
N ILE A 544 -11.79 12.57 -29.25
CA ILE A 544 -13.12 13.07 -29.61
C ILE A 544 -12.98 14.28 -30.53
N PRO A 545 -13.48 14.22 -31.77
CA PRO A 545 -13.45 15.38 -32.67
C PRO A 545 -14.19 16.57 -32.06
N SER A 546 -13.52 17.72 -31.98
CA SER A 546 -14.04 18.90 -31.29
C SER A 546 -14.12 20.15 -32.18
N GLU A 547 -15.02 21.05 -31.83
CA GLU A 547 -15.08 22.43 -32.31
C GLU A 547 -14.57 23.36 -31.22
N ARG A 548 -13.85 24.42 -31.61
CA ARG A 548 -13.32 25.42 -30.70
C ARG A 548 -14.09 26.72 -30.86
N LYS A 549 -14.53 27.30 -29.75
CA LYS A 549 -15.14 28.63 -29.69
C LYS A 549 -14.37 29.52 -28.71
N SER A 550 -14.12 30.77 -29.10
CA SER A 550 -13.61 31.79 -28.17
C SER A 550 -14.78 32.39 -27.37
N SER A 551 -14.67 32.44 -26.04
CA SER A 551 -15.73 33.00 -25.18
C SER A 551 -15.40 34.32 -24.48
N ARG A 552 -14.12 34.68 -24.39
CA ARG A 552 -13.64 36.00 -23.93
C ARG A 552 -12.34 36.32 -24.64
N SER A 553 -12.21 37.49 -25.24
CA SER A 553 -10.93 37.97 -25.82
C SER A 553 -10.21 38.88 -24.83
N TYR A 554 -8.88 38.93 -24.91
CA TYR A 554 -8.04 39.82 -24.09
C TYR A 554 -7.50 40.98 -24.93
N ALA A 555 -7.06 42.05 -24.27
CA ALA A 555 -6.48 43.23 -24.93
C ALA A 555 -5.16 42.91 -25.65
N VAL A 556 -4.40 41.93 -25.15
CA VAL A 556 -3.22 41.40 -25.84
C VAL A 556 -3.70 40.53 -27.01
N GLU A 557 -3.28 40.89 -28.22
CA GLU A 557 -3.73 40.23 -29.44
C GLU A 557 -3.44 38.71 -29.43
N GLY A 558 -4.40 37.94 -29.91
CA GLY A 558 -4.24 36.50 -30.11
C GLY A 558 -4.46 35.64 -28.87
N PHE A 559 -4.89 36.21 -27.73
CA PHE A 559 -5.28 35.48 -26.52
C PHE A 559 -6.79 35.53 -26.29
N ALA A 560 -7.37 34.40 -25.93
CA ALA A 560 -8.78 34.26 -25.59
C ALA A 560 -8.99 33.13 -24.58
N ASP A 561 -10.14 33.13 -23.91
CA ASP A 561 -10.69 31.92 -23.32
C ASP A 561 -11.26 31.04 -24.44
N TYR A 562 -10.93 29.75 -24.38
CA TYR A 562 -11.36 28.78 -25.37
C TYR A 562 -12.25 27.72 -24.74
N GLU A 563 -13.35 27.43 -25.41
CA GLU A 563 -14.25 26.34 -25.10
C GLU A 563 -14.22 25.31 -26.23
N TYR A 564 -14.20 24.04 -25.86
CA TYR A 564 -14.21 22.92 -26.79
C TYR A 564 -15.45 22.06 -26.55
N THR A 565 -16.24 21.88 -27.60
CA THR A 565 -17.39 20.98 -27.61
C THR A 565 -17.19 19.90 -28.66
N PRO A 566 -17.74 18.69 -28.49
CA PRO A 566 -17.74 17.69 -29.55
C PRO A 566 -18.39 18.20 -30.83
N LYS A 567 -17.85 17.82 -32.00
CA LYS A 567 -18.48 18.06 -33.30
C LYS A 567 -19.83 17.36 -33.39
N ALA A 568 -20.76 17.94 -34.15
CA ALA A 568 -22.04 17.29 -34.44
C ALA A 568 -21.80 15.88 -35.02
N GLY A 569 -22.45 14.87 -34.42
CA GLY A 569 -22.31 13.46 -34.82
C GLY A 569 -21.06 12.73 -34.28
N ALA A 570 -20.17 13.40 -33.53
CA ALA A 570 -19.09 12.70 -32.84
C ALA A 570 -19.68 11.68 -31.85
N PHE A 571 -19.10 10.48 -31.82
CA PHE A 571 -19.53 9.39 -30.95
C PHE A 571 -18.33 8.88 -30.16
N TRP A 572 -18.52 8.69 -28.86
CA TRP A 572 -17.46 8.27 -27.94
C TRP A 572 -17.96 7.31 -26.87
N ASP A 573 -19.23 6.90 -26.94
CA ASP A 573 -19.81 5.98 -25.96
C ASP A 573 -19.48 4.51 -26.30
N TYR A 574 -18.22 4.14 -26.13
CA TYR A 574 -17.69 2.81 -26.38
C TYR A 574 -17.47 2.02 -25.09
N ALA A 575 -17.50 0.70 -25.19
CA ALA A 575 -17.24 -0.21 -24.09
C ALA A 575 -16.50 -1.47 -24.55
N VAL A 576 -15.95 -2.23 -23.62
CA VAL A 576 -15.28 -3.51 -23.93
C VAL A 576 -16.30 -4.64 -23.97
N ASP A 577 -16.23 -5.50 -24.98
CA ASP A 577 -17.11 -6.66 -25.13
C ASP A 577 -16.31 -7.97 -25.35
N LYS A 578 -16.95 -9.12 -25.06
CA LYS A 578 -16.37 -10.48 -25.05
C LYS A 578 -15.33 -10.70 -26.16
N GLY A 579 -14.05 -10.77 -25.77
CA GLY A 579 -12.93 -11.15 -26.63
C GLY A 579 -12.35 -10.03 -27.50
N ASN A 580 -12.81 -8.78 -27.36
CA ASN A 580 -12.36 -7.63 -28.15
C ASN A 580 -11.44 -6.65 -27.37
N ASP A 581 -10.72 -7.11 -26.36
CA ASP A 581 -9.83 -6.25 -25.56
C ASP A 581 -8.35 -6.27 -25.99
N ALA A 582 -8.04 -6.96 -27.10
CA ALA A 582 -6.72 -7.01 -27.70
C ALA A 582 -6.49 -5.81 -28.63
N PHE A 583 -5.67 -4.86 -28.17
CA PHE A 583 -5.20 -3.72 -28.96
C PHE A 583 -3.82 -3.99 -29.56
N GLN A 584 -3.66 -3.70 -30.84
CA GLN A 584 -2.40 -3.83 -31.56
C GLN A 584 -1.68 -2.48 -31.62
N PHE A 585 -0.37 -2.51 -31.40
CA PHE A 585 0.47 -1.31 -31.51
C PHE A 585 0.87 -1.03 -32.96
N GLU A 586 0.73 0.22 -33.38
CA GLU A 586 1.10 0.68 -34.71
C GLU A 586 1.97 1.94 -34.64
N ARG A 587 3.02 1.98 -35.47
CA ARG A 587 3.80 3.20 -35.76
C ARG A 587 3.23 3.89 -36.99
N VAL A 588 3.01 5.19 -36.88
CA VAL A 588 2.47 6.05 -37.93
C VAL A 588 3.55 7.03 -38.37
N ALA A 589 3.72 7.21 -39.68
CA ALA A 589 4.63 8.21 -40.22
C ALA A 589 4.15 9.62 -39.82
N ALA A 590 4.94 10.32 -39.01
CA ALA A 590 4.68 11.70 -38.60
C ALA A 590 5.92 12.57 -38.80
N LYS A 591 5.70 13.82 -39.21
CA LYS A 591 6.73 14.87 -39.29
C LYS A 591 6.29 16.06 -38.45
N GLY A 592 7.21 16.66 -37.71
CA GLY A 592 6.98 17.82 -36.85
C GLY A 592 6.78 17.44 -35.39
N ASP A 593 6.02 18.27 -34.65
CA ASP A 593 5.73 18.07 -33.22
C ASP A 593 4.98 16.73 -32.98
N PRO A 594 5.57 15.79 -32.21
CA PRO A 594 4.95 14.49 -31.95
C PRO A 594 3.72 14.60 -31.05
N TRP A 595 3.53 15.68 -30.29
CA TRP A 595 2.29 15.93 -29.56
C TRP A 595 1.17 16.41 -30.49
N ALA A 596 1.53 17.06 -31.59
CA ALA A 596 0.57 17.50 -32.60
C ALA A 596 0.11 16.36 -33.52
N LYS A 597 1.06 15.54 -33.95
CA LYS A 597 0.88 14.39 -34.86
C LYS A 597 1.57 13.18 -34.25
N PRO A 598 0.91 12.44 -33.34
CA PRO A 598 1.54 11.33 -32.65
C PRO A 598 1.98 10.23 -33.62
N PRO A 599 3.25 9.79 -33.57
CA PRO A 599 3.75 8.72 -34.43
C PRO A 599 3.35 7.32 -33.93
N LEU A 600 2.47 7.23 -32.92
CA LEU A 600 2.06 5.98 -32.27
C LEU A 600 0.54 5.96 -32.12
N ARG A 601 -0.08 4.80 -32.34
CA ARG A 601 -1.48 4.53 -32.01
C ARG A 601 -1.68 3.08 -31.61
N LEU A 602 -2.80 2.80 -30.97
CA LEU A 602 -3.31 1.45 -30.78
C LEU A 602 -4.57 1.25 -31.62
N THR A 603 -4.68 0.13 -32.32
CA THR A 603 -5.87 -0.22 -33.11
C THR A 603 -6.52 -1.49 -32.54
N GLY A 604 -7.84 -1.51 -32.51
CA GLY A 604 -8.62 -2.60 -31.91
C GLY A 604 -10.11 -2.38 -32.15
N ASN A 605 -10.95 -3.21 -31.54
CA ASN A 605 -12.39 -3.06 -31.63
C ASN A 605 -12.98 -2.69 -30.27
N LEU A 606 -13.98 -1.82 -30.25
CA LEU A 606 -14.79 -1.56 -29.06
C LEU A 606 -16.27 -1.64 -29.43
N LEU A 607 -17.11 -2.02 -28.47
CA LEU A 607 -18.55 -2.02 -28.64
C LEU A 607 -19.08 -0.59 -28.61
N ASN A 608 -19.64 -0.14 -29.73
CA ASN A 608 -20.43 1.08 -29.78
C ASN A 608 -21.74 0.85 -29.02
N ARG A 609 -21.96 1.54 -27.90
CA ARG A 609 -23.16 1.32 -27.06
C ARG A 609 -24.46 1.80 -27.71
N LYS A 610 -24.38 2.69 -28.71
CA LYS A 610 -25.56 3.18 -29.44
C LYS A 610 -26.02 2.21 -30.52
N THR A 611 -25.10 1.59 -31.24
CA THR A 611 -25.41 0.64 -32.31
C THR A 611 -25.40 -0.82 -31.83
N ASN A 612 -24.79 -1.08 -30.66
CA ASN A 612 -24.50 -2.40 -30.12
C ASN A 612 -23.66 -3.27 -31.09
N VAL A 613 -22.81 -2.63 -31.89
CA VAL A 613 -21.89 -3.27 -32.83
C VAL A 613 -20.46 -3.03 -32.37
N ASN A 614 -19.61 -4.05 -32.51
CA ASN A 614 -18.17 -3.87 -32.32
C ASN A 614 -17.58 -3.15 -33.53
N GLU A 615 -17.02 -1.98 -33.30
CA GLU A 615 -16.47 -1.12 -34.35
C GLU A 615 -14.96 -0.98 -34.16
N PRO A 616 -14.19 -0.89 -35.26
CA PRO A 616 -12.77 -0.61 -35.18
C PRO A 616 -12.54 0.81 -34.68
N VAL A 617 -11.66 0.94 -33.70
CA VAL A 617 -11.25 2.21 -33.11
C VAL A 617 -9.74 2.36 -33.13
N ALA A 618 -9.27 3.61 -33.13
CA ALA A 618 -7.86 3.95 -32.96
C ALA A 618 -7.70 4.80 -31.71
N LEU A 619 -6.92 4.31 -30.74
CA LEU A 619 -6.54 5.06 -29.56
C LEU A 619 -5.19 5.75 -29.80
N VAL A 620 -5.06 6.98 -29.34
CA VAL A 620 -3.83 7.80 -29.43
C VAL A 620 -3.33 8.12 -28.02
N PRO A 621 -2.03 8.45 -27.83
CA PRO A 621 -1.54 8.89 -26.53
C PRO A 621 -2.41 10.03 -25.99
N MET A 622 -2.93 9.89 -24.77
CA MET A 622 -4.00 10.75 -24.26
C MET A 622 -3.58 12.22 -24.15
N GLY A 623 -2.29 12.48 -23.86
CA GLY A 623 -1.72 13.83 -23.83
C GLY A 623 -1.78 14.56 -25.19
N THR A 624 -2.13 13.87 -26.28
CA THR A 624 -2.27 14.49 -27.60
C THR A 624 -3.67 15.03 -27.87
N SER A 625 -4.69 14.71 -27.07
CA SER A 625 -6.07 15.09 -27.36
C SER A 625 -6.70 15.89 -26.22
N LEU A 626 -7.32 17.03 -26.49
CA LEU A 626 -8.05 17.81 -25.48
C LEU A 626 -9.35 17.11 -25.07
N LEU A 627 -10.22 16.79 -26.04
CA LEU A 627 -11.42 15.98 -25.80
C LEU A 627 -11.10 14.51 -26.08
N ARG A 628 -11.40 13.64 -25.14
CA ARG A 628 -10.93 12.25 -25.14
C ARG A 628 -11.73 11.37 -24.19
N ARG A 629 -11.80 10.08 -24.51
CA ARG A 629 -12.21 9.01 -23.59
C ARG A 629 -11.03 8.07 -23.35
N THR A 630 -10.56 8.01 -22.10
CA THR A 630 -9.38 7.23 -21.72
C THR A 630 -9.77 5.86 -21.16
N THR A 631 -10.85 5.78 -20.41
CA THR A 631 -11.34 4.54 -19.82
C THR A 631 -12.66 4.08 -20.44
N PHE A 632 -12.89 2.77 -20.41
CA PHE A 632 -14.04 2.13 -21.03
C PHE A 632 -14.68 1.17 -20.04
N SER A 633 -16.01 1.19 -19.99
CA SER A 633 -16.77 0.24 -19.17
C SER A 633 -16.62 -1.17 -19.75
N ASP A 634 -16.62 -2.18 -18.89
CA ASP A 634 -16.67 -3.57 -19.33
C ASP A 634 -18.12 -4.01 -19.49
N MET A 635 -18.57 -4.28 -20.72
CA MET A 635 -19.95 -4.69 -21.03
C MET A 635 -20.33 -6.02 -20.39
N LYS A 636 -19.36 -6.82 -19.94
CA LYS A 636 -19.66 -7.98 -19.10
C LYS A 636 -20.40 -7.57 -17.82
N LEU A 637 -20.11 -6.37 -17.30
CA LEU A 637 -20.79 -5.78 -16.15
C LEU A 637 -22.15 -5.17 -16.56
N LEU A 638 -22.18 -4.31 -17.58
CA LEU A 638 -23.42 -3.64 -18.04
C LEU A 638 -24.49 -4.61 -18.55
N ARG A 639 -24.11 -5.64 -19.33
CA ARG A 639 -25.05 -6.68 -19.80
C ARG A 639 -25.59 -7.53 -18.67
N ALA A 640 -24.84 -7.69 -17.58
CA ALA A 640 -25.40 -8.27 -16.37
C ALA A 640 -26.50 -7.34 -15.85
N LEU A 641 -26.21 -6.06 -15.60
CA LEU A 641 -27.18 -5.12 -15.01
C LEU A 641 -28.44 -4.90 -15.83
N GLN A 642 -28.34 -4.80 -17.16
CA GLN A 642 -29.46 -4.46 -18.04
C GLN A 642 -30.19 -5.69 -18.62
N GLY A 643 -29.64 -6.90 -18.48
CA GLY A 643 -30.26 -8.11 -19.02
C GLY A 643 -31.45 -8.62 -18.21
N ASP A 644 -32.28 -9.48 -18.81
CA ASP A 644 -33.40 -10.17 -18.15
C ASP A 644 -32.99 -11.04 -16.95
N ALA A 645 -31.69 -11.33 -16.85
CA ALA A 645 -31.07 -12.04 -15.75
C ALA A 645 -30.93 -11.18 -14.48
N ASN A 646 -30.97 -9.85 -14.58
CA ASN A 646 -31.12 -8.96 -13.43
C ASN A 646 -32.59 -8.97 -12.99
N LEU A 647 -32.89 -9.84 -12.03
CA LEU A 647 -34.20 -10.02 -11.44
C LEU A 647 -34.70 -8.76 -10.73
N ALA A 648 -33.80 -7.88 -10.25
CA ALA A 648 -34.20 -6.64 -9.57
C ALA A 648 -35.07 -5.77 -10.46
N ARG A 649 -34.82 -5.74 -11.78
CA ARG A 649 -35.61 -4.96 -12.75
C ARG A 649 -37.08 -5.36 -12.79
N LYS A 650 -37.41 -6.58 -12.34
CA LYS A 650 -38.79 -7.11 -12.29
C LYS A 650 -39.44 -6.92 -10.91
N ALA A 651 -38.73 -6.35 -9.94
CA ALA A 651 -39.24 -6.08 -8.61
C ALA A 651 -40.08 -4.80 -8.57
N ARG A 652 -41.02 -4.75 -7.63
CA ARG A 652 -41.61 -3.52 -7.08
C ARG A 652 -40.68 -2.97 -6.01
N VAL A 653 -40.37 -1.68 -6.08
CA VAL A 653 -39.52 -0.98 -5.10
C VAL A 653 -40.39 -0.28 -4.06
N GLU A 654 -40.07 -0.46 -2.80
CA GLU A 654 -40.66 0.25 -1.67
C GLU A 654 -39.54 0.96 -0.88
N VAL A 655 -39.68 2.27 -0.73
CA VAL A 655 -38.74 3.13 -0.02
C VAL A 655 -39.49 4.02 0.97
N PRO A 656 -38.88 4.40 2.11
CA PRO A 656 -39.54 5.17 3.15
C PRO A 656 -39.83 6.61 2.73
N SER A 657 -38.98 7.18 1.87
CA SER A 657 -39.13 8.54 1.35
C SER A 657 -38.20 8.73 0.16
N THR A 658 -38.48 9.69 -0.71
CA THR A 658 -37.60 10.05 -1.82
C THR A 658 -37.33 11.55 -1.75
N ALA A 659 -36.06 11.95 -1.79
CA ALA A 659 -35.68 13.36 -1.83
C ALA A 659 -36.16 14.00 -3.16
N PRO A 660 -36.46 15.31 -3.19
CA PRO A 660 -36.89 15.97 -4.41
C PRO A 660 -35.88 15.73 -5.55
N ARG A 661 -36.37 15.34 -6.74
CA ARG A 661 -35.63 15.05 -7.98
C ARG A 661 -35.12 13.61 -8.19
N TYR A 662 -35.31 12.70 -7.22
CA TYR A 662 -34.99 11.28 -7.39
C TYR A 662 -36.25 10.43 -7.62
N ASP A 663 -36.08 9.24 -8.20
CA ASP A 663 -37.13 8.24 -8.37
C ASP A 663 -36.70 6.94 -7.67
N ALA A 664 -37.61 6.30 -6.94
CA ALA A 664 -37.35 4.99 -6.34
C ALA A 664 -37.05 3.92 -7.41
N ARG A 665 -37.56 4.09 -8.63
CA ARG A 665 -37.34 3.16 -9.73
C ARG A 665 -35.88 3.12 -10.20
N ALA A 666 -35.12 4.19 -9.99
CA ALA A 666 -33.70 4.27 -10.32
C ALA A 666 -32.86 3.24 -9.55
N LEU A 667 -33.34 2.71 -8.42
CA LEU A 667 -32.65 1.66 -7.67
C LEU A 667 -32.45 0.35 -8.44
N ILE A 668 -33.19 0.12 -9.51
CA ILE A 668 -33.25 -1.18 -10.20
C ILE A 668 -33.42 -1.02 -11.71
N ASP A 669 -33.06 0.12 -12.27
CA ASP A 669 -33.30 0.42 -13.68
C ASP A 669 -32.23 -0.23 -14.60
N GLY A 670 -31.13 -0.68 -14.02
CA GLY A 670 -29.97 -1.27 -14.69
C GLY A 670 -28.89 -0.24 -15.02
N VAL A 671 -28.91 0.94 -14.38
CA VAL A 671 -27.97 2.04 -14.59
C VAL A 671 -27.26 2.34 -13.28
N ALA A 672 -25.97 2.01 -13.19
CA ALA A 672 -25.15 2.31 -12.02
C ALA A 672 -24.52 3.72 -12.08
N GLU A 673 -24.73 4.48 -13.16
CA GLU A 673 -24.17 5.82 -13.35
C GLU A 673 -25.03 6.86 -12.60
N GLY A 674 -24.54 7.37 -11.47
CA GLY A 674 -25.24 8.37 -10.63
C GLY A 674 -24.66 9.79 -10.71
N TYR A 675 -24.70 10.54 -9.61
CA TYR A 675 -24.07 11.87 -9.49
C TYR A 675 -22.57 11.87 -9.88
N PRO A 676 -21.99 12.96 -10.40
CA PRO A 676 -22.64 14.17 -10.89
C PRO A 676 -23.25 14.04 -12.28
N ASP A 677 -22.98 12.93 -12.99
CA ASP A 677 -23.19 12.83 -14.43
C ASP A 677 -24.66 12.50 -14.79
N ASN A 678 -25.37 11.73 -13.97
CA ASN A 678 -26.77 11.36 -14.20
C ASN A 678 -27.57 11.22 -12.89
N LEU A 679 -27.92 12.37 -12.29
CA LEU A 679 -28.69 12.46 -11.04
C LEU A 679 -30.05 11.75 -11.06
N THR A 680 -30.63 11.50 -12.24
CA THR A 680 -31.93 10.83 -12.39
C THR A 680 -31.84 9.31 -12.38
N ALA A 681 -30.63 8.75 -12.49
CA ALA A 681 -30.36 7.31 -12.48
C ALA A 681 -29.83 6.83 -11.11
N GLU A 682 -30.14 7.55 -10.03
CA GLU A 682 -29.90 7.11 -8.67
C GLU A 682 -31.09 7.44 -7.77
N TRP A 683 -31.19 6.79 -6.61
CA TRP A 683 -32.21 7.09 -5.61
C TRP A 683 -31.60 7.55 -4.29
N ALA A 684 -32.20 8.58 -3.69
CA ALA A 684 -31.86 9.05 -2.35
C ALA A 684 -33.10 9.22 -1.48
N SER A 685 -32.98 8.85 -0.21
CA SER A 685 -34.00 9.12 0.81
C SER A 685 -34.13 10.61 1.11
N LYS A 686 -35.30 11.07 1.58
CA LYS A 686 -35.48 12.43 2.10
C LYS A 686 -35.11 12.44 3.59
N GLY A 687 -33.91 12.92 3.93
CA GLY A 687 -33.44 13.03 5.31
C GLY A 687 -33.03 11.71 5.97
N GLY A 688 -32.79 10.65 5.18
CA GLY A 688 -32.46 9.32 5.71
C GLY A 688 -30.96 9.08 5.93
N GLY A 689 -30.64 8.13 6.81
CA GLY A 689 -29.28 7.77 7.23
C GLY A 689 -29.21 6.31 7.68
N VAL A 690 -28.52 6.04 8.79
CA VAL A 690 -28.53 4.70 9.40
C VAL A 690 -29.98 4.29 9.73
N GLY A 691 -30.37 3.08 9.32
CA GLY A 691 -31.71 2.55 9.48
C GLY A 691 -32.63 2.77 8.28
N THR A 692 -32.24 3.56 7.27
CA THR A 692 -33.01 3.69 6.03
C THR A 692 -33.13 2.34 5.32
N LYS A 693 -34.35 2.02 4.87
CA LYS A 693 -34.71 0.72 4.30
C LYS A 693 -35.09 0.84 2.83
N VAL A 694 -34.67 -0.12 2.01
CA VAL A 694 -35.11 -0.25 0.62
C VAL A 694 -35.61 -1.69 0.45
N LYS A 695 -36.86 -1.87 0.06
CA LYS A 695 -37.45 -3.20 -0.13
C LYS A 695 -37.78 -3.44 -1.59
N LEU A 696 -37.34 -4.58 -2.11
CA LEU A 696 -37.66 -5.12 -3.42
C LEU A 696 -38.61 -6.31 -3.24
N SER A 697 -39.77 -6.28 -3.90
CA SER A 697 -40.78 -7.35 -3.83
C SER A 697 -41.10 -7.86 -5.24
N TRP A 698 -41.21 -9.17 -5.43
CA TRP A 698 -41.58 -9.79 -6.71
C TRP A 698 -43.00 -10.35 -6.64
N ALA A 699 -43.72 -10.31 -7.78
CA ALA A 699 -45.08 -10.85 -7.86
C ALA A 699 -45.13 -12.37 -7.61
N GLU A 700 -44.09 -13.07 -8.08
CA GLU A 700 -43.87 -14.50 -7.84
C GLU A 700 -42.48 -14.69 -7.21
N PRO A 701 -42.26 -15.73 -6.38
CA PRO A 701 -40.94 -16.02 -5.82
C PRO A 701 -39.87 -16.20 -6.91
N VAL A 702 -38.74 -15.50 -6.77
CA VAL A 702 -37.61 -15.55 -7.70
C VAL A 702 -36.43 -16.30 -7.08
N LYS A 703 -35.66 -17.01 -7.92
CA LYS A 703 -34.43 -17.70 -7.53
C LYS A 703 -33.23 -16.77 -7.65
N VAL A 704 -32.60 -16.44 -6.53
CA VAL A 704 -31.50 -15.48 -6.44
C VAL A 704 -30.23 -16.17 -5.93
N GLY A 705 -29.06 -15.75 -6.43
CA GLY A 705 -27.75 -16.27 -6.01
C GLY A 705 -26.67 -15.19 -5.86
N SER A 706 -26.96 -13.94 -6.25
CA SER A 706 -26.13 -12.80 -5.86
C SER A 706 -26.90 -11.49 -5.88
N VAL A 707 -26.45 -10.54 -5.07
CA VAL A 707 -26.91 -9.15 -4.99
C VAL A 707 -25.71 -8.24 -5.18
N TRP A 708 -25.85 -7.26 -6.07
CA TRP A 708 -24.83 -6.27 -6.37
C TRP A 708 -25.37 -4.91 -5.95
N LEU A 709 -24.68 -4.24 -5.03
CA LEU A 709 -25.05 -2.92 -4.53
C LEU A 709 -24.06 -1.88 -5.03
N PHE A 710 -24.57 -0.84 -5.66
CA PHE A 710 -23.78 0.28 -6.15
C PHE A 710 -24.12 1.50 -5.28
N ASP A 711 -23.12 2.05 -4.60
CA ASP A 711 -23.32 3.26 -3.82
C ASP A 711 -23.59 4.46 -4.71
N ARG A 712 -24.15 5.52 -4.15
CA ARG A 712 -24.14 6.80 -4.83
C ARG A 712 -22.75 7.41 -4.73
N PRO A 713 -22.14 7.87 -5.83
CA PRO A 713 -20.86 8.59 -5.84
C PRO A 713 -21.00 10.00 -5.22
N ASN A 714 -21.27 10.10 -3.91
CA ASN A 714 -21.55 11.35 -3.21
C ASN A 714 -20.60 11.56 -2.01
N PRO A 715 -19.87 12.68 -1.93
CA PRO A 715 -18.92 12.93 -0.84
C PRO A 715 -19.58 13.09 0.56
N ALA A 716 -20.91 13.27 0.60
CA ALA A 716 -21.67 13.45 1.83
C ALA A 716 -22.61 12.27 2.12
N ASP A 717 -23.43 11.85 1.14
CA ASP A 717 -24.59 10.96 1.34
C ASP A 717 -24.34 9.48 0.99
N HIS A 718 -23.12 9.00 1.22
CA HIS A 718 -22.70 7.66 0.80
C HIS A 718 -23.02 6.58 1.83
N VAL A 719 -23.39 5.39 1.37
CA VAL A 719 -23.70 4.24 2.22
C VAL A 719 -22.43 3.43 2.45
N CYS A 720 -21.91 3.45 3.67
CA CYS A 720 -20.69 2.71 4.02
C CYS A 720 -20.95 1.26 4.44
N ALA A 721 -22.18 0.89 4.79
CA ALA A 721 -22.52 -0.50 5.14
C ALA A 721 -24.04 -0.69 5.10
N ALA A 722 -24.47 -1.91 4.87
CA ALA A 722 -25.88 -2.29 4.92
C ALA A 722 -26.06 -3.72 5.44
N ARG A 723 -27.31 -4.10 5.64
CA ARG A 723 -27.73 -5.46 5.97
C ARG A 723 -28.89 -5.84 5.04
N LEU A 724 -28.74 -6.93 4.30
CA LEU A 724 -29.80 -7.53 3.51
C LEU A 724 -30.65 -8.45 4.41
N SER A 725 -31.95 -8.44 4.19
CA SER A 725 -32.92 -9.39 4.77
C SER A 725 -33.76 -9.97 3.64
N PHE A 726 -34.14 -11.24 3.73
CA PHE A 726 -34.86 -11.95 2.68
C PHE A 726 -36.16 -12.54 3.22
N SER A 727 -37.12 -12.81 2.34
CA SER A 727 -38.41 -13.41 2.71
C SER A 727 -38.33 -14.82 3.31
N ASP A 728 -37.21 -15.51 3.12
CA ASP A 728 -36.91 -16.81 3.74
C ASP A 728 -36.42 -16.67 5.21
N GLY A 729 -36.38 -15.44 5.74
CA GLY A 729 -35.92 -15.13 7.09
C GLY A 729 -34.40 -14.98 7.22
N SER A 730 -33.62 -15.24 6.17
CA SER A 730 -32.17 -15.09 6.19
C SER A 730 -31.73 -13.63 6.07
N THR A 731 -30.52 -13.32 6.54
CA THR A 731 -29.92 -11.98 6.45
C THR A 731 -28.45 -12.07 6.03
N ALA A 732 -27.91 -10.99 5.46
CA ALA A 732 -26.49 -10.89 5.12
C ALA A 732 -25.95 -9.49 5.41
N GLN A 733 -24.72 -9.42 5.95
CA GLN A 733 -24.05 -8.14 6.19
C GLN A 733 -23.28 -7.69 4.94
N VAL A 734 -23.42 -6.42 4.61
CA VAL A 734 -22.73 -5.73 3.53
C VAL A 734 -21.66 -4.87 4.19
N GLY A 735 -20.39 -5.14 3.88
CA GLY A 735 -19.24 -4.37 4.37
C GLY A 735 -19.11 -3.01 3.70
N GLU A 736 -17.96 -2.36 3.83
CA GLU A 736 -17.70 -1.09 3.15
C GLU A 736 -17.51 -1.30 1.66
N PHE A 737 -18.19 -0.49 0.85
CA PHE A 737 -18.14 -0.57 -0.60
C PHE A 737 -17.78 0.78 -1.23
N PRO A 738 -17.18 0.78 -2.45
CA PRO A 738 -16.65 2.00 -3.04
C PRO A 738 -17.74 3.05 -3.26
N ASN A 739 -17.47 4.27 -2.78
CA ASN A 739 -18.28 5.45 -3.03
C ASN A 739 -17.98 6.01 -4.44
N ASP A 740 -18.22 5.21 -5.48
CA ASP A 740 -17.86 5.54 -6.86
C ASP A 740 -18.98 5.34 -7.89
N GLY A 741 -20.14 4.80 -7.50
CA GLY A 741 -21.26 4.52 -8.41
C GLY A 741 -21.01 3.39 -9.40
N ALA A 742 -19.76 3.06 -9.71
CA ALA A 742 -19.41 2.16 -10.80
C ALA A 742 -19.03 0.76 -10.33
N THR A 743 -18.53 0.62 -9.10
CA THR A 743 -18.12 -0.66 -8.54
C THR A 743 -19.21 -1.25 -7.66
N PRO A 744 -19.79 -2.41 -8.02
CA PRO A 744 -20.71 -3.06 -7.12
C PRO A 744 -19.96 -3.72 -5.96
N PHE A 745 -20.52 -3.58 -4.77
CA PHE A 745 -20.37 -4.62 -3.76
C PHE A 745 -21.09 -5.87 -4.23
N LYS A 746 -20.34 -6.91 -4.62
CA LYS A 746 -20.92 -8.18 -5.05
C LYS A 746 -21.02 -9.11 -3.85
N LEU A 747 -22.25 -9.38 -3.43
CA LEU A 747 -22.56 -10.41 -2.46
C LEU A 747 -23.11 -11.64 -3.17
N SER A 748 -22.36 -12.74 -3.19
CA SER A 748 -22.86 -14.03 -3.68
C SER A 748 -23.26 -14.93 -2.50
N PHE A 749 -24.30 -15.73 -2.70
CA PHE A 749 -24.81 -16.68 -1.71
C PHE A 749 -25.44 -17.90 -2.41
N PRO A 750 -25.63 -19.04 -1.70
CA PRO A 750 -26.33 -20.20 -2.27
C PRO A 750 -27.72 -19.82 -2.82
N GLU A 751 -28.22 -20.55 -3.84
CA GLU A 751 -29.53 -20.27 -4.44
C GLU A 751 -30.64 -20.17 -3.37
N LYS A 752 -31.42 -19.08 -3.41
CA LYS A 752 -32.58 -18.85 -2.53
C LYS A 752 -33.81 -18.54 -3.36
N ALA A 753 -34.96 -19.08 -2.99
CA ALA A 753 -36.25 -18.66 -3.51
C ALA A 753 -36.83 -17.58 -2.58
N ILE A 754 -36.97 -16.35 -3.08
CA ILE A 754 -37.45 -15.22 -2.29
C ILE A 754 -38.60 -14.48 -3.00
N SER A 755 -39.58 -14.02 -2.24
CA SER A 755 -40.64 -13.13 -2.72
C SER A 755 -40.36 -11.65 -2.41
N TRP A 756 -39.47 -11.36 -1.45
CA TRP A 756 -38.97 -10.02 -1.18
C TRP A 756 -37.55 -10.02 -0.59
N MET A 757 -36.85 -8.90 -0.77
CA MET A 757 -35.56 -8.56 -0.15
C MET A 757 -35.62 -7.14 0.41
N GLU A 758 -35.04 -6.91 1.59
CA GLU A 758 -34.92 -5.60 2.22
C GLU A 758 -33.44 -5.27 2.48
N VAL A 759 -32.98 -4.13 1.99
CA VAL A 759 -31.67 -3.54 2.29
C VAL A 759 -31.86 -2.54 3.42
N VAL A 760 -31.17 -2.72 4.54
CA VAL A 760 -31.18 -1.79 5.68
C VAL A 760 -29.80 -1.17 5.81
N ILE A 761 -29.70 0.14 5.65
CA ILE A 761 -28.44 0.87 5.76
C ILE A 761 -27.96 0.84 7.22
N THR A 762 -26.73 0.40 7.47
CA THR A 762 -26.16 0.22 8.82
C THR A 762 -25.02 1.19 9.13
N LYS A 763 -24.39 1.80 8.11
CA LYS A 763 -23.39 2.86 8.25
C LYS A 763 -23.48 3.81 7.06
N VAL A 764 -23.31 5.09 7.30
CA VAL A 764 -23.28 6.15 6.29
C VAL A 764 -22.09 7.08 6.53
N GLY A 765 -21.73 7.86 5.50
CA GLY A 765 -20.68 8.86 5.60
C GLY A 765 -20.94 9.91 6.69
N PRO A 766 -19.88 10.54 7.25
CA PRO A 766 -19.98 11.47 8.38
C PRO A 766 -20.78 12.75 8.07
N ARG A 767 -20.99 13.06 6.78
CA ARG A 767 -21.75 14.24 6.31
C ARG A 767 -23.13 13.87 5.72
N ASN A 768 -23.59 12.64 5.92
CA ASN A 768 -24.80 12.13 5.30
C ASN A 768 -26.07 12.88 5.74
N LYS A 769 -26.85 13.31 4.76
CA LYS A 769 -28.19 13.88 4.88
C LYS A 769 -29.24 13.02 4.18
N ASN A 770 -28.90 12.31 3.12
CA ASN A 770 -29.86 11.59 2.27
C ASN A 770 -29.28 10.26 1.74
N ALA A 771 -29.21 9.22 2.58
CA ALA A 771 -28.65 7.94 2.18
C ALA A 771 -29.40 7.32 0.99
N GLY A 772 -28.68 6.67 0.08
CA GLY A 772 -29.22 6.16 -1.17
C GLY A 772 -28.27 5.22 -1.92
N PHE A 773 -28.71 4.69 -3.07
CA PHE A 773 -27.92 3.81 -3.93
C PHE A 773 -28.01 4.27 -5.39
N ALA A 774 -26.96 4.01 -6.17
CA ALA A 774 -27.00 4.18 -7.63
C ALA A 774 -27.79 3.05 -8.28
N GLU A 775 -27.52 1.78 -7.90
CA GLU A 775 -28.22 0.60 -8.45
C GLU A 775 -28.18 -0.56 -7.43
N ILE A 776 -29.22 -1.40 -7.48
CA ILE A 776 -29.33 -2.67 -6.77
C ILE A 776 -29.69 -3.73 -7.80
N ALA A 777 -28.70 -4.54 -8.20
CA ALA A 777 -28.94 -5.64 -9.12
C ALA A 777 -29.01 -6.97 -8.38
N VAL A 778 -29.90 -7.85 -8.82
CA VAL A 778 -30.17 -9.17 -8.22
C VAL A 778 -30.11 -10.22 -9.31
N PHE A 779 -29.26 -11.22 -9.16
CA PHE A 779 -29.03 -12.22 -10.21
C PHE A 779 -29.44 -13.62 -9.80
N ALA A 780 -29.99 -14.36 -10.75
CA ALA A 780 -30.08 -15.82 -10.65
C ALA A 780 -28.67 -16.42 -10.56
N PRO A 781 -28.50 -17.58 -9.89
CA PRO A 781 -27.22 -18.27 -9.85
C PRO A 781 -26.76 -18.59 -11.28
N VAL A 782 -25.51 -18.23 -11.60
CA VAL A 782 -24.89 -18.59 -12.88
C VAL A 782 -24.83 -20.11 -12.93
N LYS A 783 -25.48 -20.73 -13.93
CA LYS A 783 -25.23 -22.12 -14.29
C LYS A 783 -23.81 -22.22 -14.85
N THR A 784 -22.82 -22.29 -13.96
CA THR A 784 -21.56 -22.93 -14.31
C THR A 784 -21.91 -24.34 -14.74
N GLY A 785 -21.47 -24.73 -15.93
CA GLY A 785 -21.75 -26.05 -16.51
C GLY A 785 -21.70 -27.13 -15.43
N ALA A 786 -22.71 -28.00 -15.46
CA ALA A 786 -22.83 -29.12 -14.55
C ALA A 786 -21.60 -30.03 -14.70
N ASP A 787 -20.55 -29.74 -13.92
CA ASP A 787 -19.55 -30.70 -13.41
C ASP A 787 -18.51 -30.04 -12.48
N ALA A 788 -18.96 -29.28 -11.47
CA ALA A 788 -18.07 -28.87 -10.38
C ALA A 788 -18.69 -29.25 -9.05
N SER A 789 -18.10 -30.24 -8.38
CA SER A 789 -18.39 -30.59 -6.99
C SER A 789 -18.51 -29.33 -6.11
N PRO A 790 -19.42 -29.30 -5.12
CA PRO A 790 -19.55 -28.17 -4.20
C PRO A 790 -18.19 -27.77 -3.63
N ARG A 791 -17.97 -26.46 -3.44
CA ARG A 791 -16.72 -25.97 -2.81
C ARG A 791 -16.64 -26.56 -1.40
N PRO A 792 -15.49 -27.14 -1.01
CA PRO A 792 -15.38 -27.79 0.29
C PRO A 792 -15.38 -26.75 1.42
N ASN A 793 -15.99 -27.13 2.54
CA ASN A 793 -15.85 -26.41 3.80
C ASN A 793 -14.43 -26.60 4.36
N VAL A 794 -14.04 -25.77 5.32
CA VAL A 794 -12.78 -25.90 6.05
C VAL A 794 -13.07 -25.90 7.55
N LEU A 795 -12.65 -26.95 8.24
CA LEU A 795 -12.50 -26.99 9.70
C LEU A 795 -11.02 -26.86 10.02
N PHE A 796 -10.64 -25.74 10.63
CA PHE A 796 -9.27 -25.31 10.85
C PHE A 796 -8.94 -25.36 12.34
N ILE A 797 -8.29 -26.43 12.79
CA ILE A 797 -8.02 -26.72 14.19
C ILE A 797 -6.58 -26.32 14.53
N ALA A 798 -6.42 -25.33 15.38
CA ALA A 798 -5.12 -24.89 15.89
C ALA A 798 -4.93 -25.39 17.33
N VAL A 799 -3.77 -25.98 17.65
CA VAL A 799 -3.44 -26.45 19.01
C VAL A 799 -2.12 -25.82 19.46
N ASP A 800 -2.18 -25.07 20.54
CA ASP A 800 -1.08 -24.27 21.09
C ASP A 800 -0.02 -25.14 21.78
N ASP A 801 1.25 -24.99 21.38
CA ASP A 801 2.42 -25.72 21.92
C ASP A 801 2.37 -27.27 21.78
N LEU A 802 1.69 -27.82 20.76
CA LEU A 802 1.52 -29.27 20.56
C LEU A 802 2.67 -29.91 19.77
N ASN A 803 3.43 -30.77 20.45
CA ASN A 803 4.46 -31.61 19.85
C ASN A 803 3.92 -32.77 18.99
N PRO A 804 4.70 -33.27 18.02
CA PRO A 804 4.40 -34.48 17.25
C PRO A 804 4.63 -35.76 18.08
N MET A 805 4.02 -35.81 19.26
CA MET A 805 4.15 -36.88 20.25
C MET A 805 2.94 -37.82 20.27
N LEU A 806 2.03 -37.68 19.31
CA LEU A 806 0.80 -38.45 19.21
C LEU A 806 1.06 -39.92 18.78
N GLY A 807 0.10 -40.80 19.05
CA GLY A 807 0.17 -42.21 18.64
C GLY A 807 0.45 -42.39 17.14
N CYS A 808 -0.13 -41.53 16.29
CA CYS A 808 0.07 -41.54 14.85
C CYS A 808 1.51 -41.22 14.38
N TYR A 809 2.31 -40.56 15.23
CA TYR A 809 3.75 -40.33 15.05
C TYR A 809 4.62 -41.45 15.65
N GLY A 810 4.02 -42.53 16.18
CA GLY A 810 4.72 -43.68 16.74
C GLY A 810 5.08 -43.53 18.23
N ARG A 811 4.48 -42.57 18.94
CA ARG A 811 4.75 -42.29 20.36
C ARG A 811 3.56 -42.74 21.23
N ALA A 812 3.51 -44.03 21.54
CA ALA A 812 2.35 -44.66 22.20
C ALA A 812 2.08 -44.21 23.66
N THR A 813 2.99 -43.44 24.27
CA THR A 813 2.86 -43.00 25.65
C THR A 813 1.73 -42.00 25.85
N VAL A 814 1.36 -41.20 24.85
CA VAL A 814 0.21 -40.29 24.94
C VAL A 814 -1.04 -40.96 24.36
N LYS A 815 -2.17 -40.79 25.04
CA LYS A 815 -3.48 -41.28 24.59
C LYS A 815 -4.14 -40.19 23.74
N SER A 816 -4.14 -40.36 22.42
CA SER A 816 -4.68 -39.40 21.44
C SER A 816 -5.58 -40.05 20.36
N PRO A 817 -6.56 -40.89 20.73
CA PRO A 817 -7.31 -41.69 19.77
C PRO A 817 -8.06 -40.87 18.70
N ASN A 818 -8.47 -39.63 18.99
CA ASN A 818 -9.25 -38.82 18.04
C ASN A 818 -8.36 -38.14 17.00
N MET A 819 -7.22 -37.59 17.40
CA MET A 819 -6.22 -37.07 16.48
C MET A 819 -5.56 -38.19 15.69
N ASP A 820 -5.35 -39.37 16.28
CA ASP A 820 -4.85 -40.55 15.58
C ASP A 820 -5.84 -41.03 14.51
N ARG A 821 -7.14 -40.97 14.83
CA ARG A 821 -8.23 -41.22 13.87
C ARG A 821 -8.25 -40.17 12.75
N LEU A 822 -8.05 -38.89 13.05
CA LEU A 822 -7.95 -37.84 12.02
C LEU A 822 -6.76 -38.09 11.08
N ALA A 823 -5.60 -38.48 11.63
CA ALA A 823 -4.44 -38.86 10.82
C ALA A 823 -4.74 -40.08 9.93
N ALA A 824 -5.45 -41.09 10.47
CA ALA A 824 -5.88 -42.26 9.70
C ALA A 824 -6.92 -41.90 8.62
N ASP A 825 -7.68 -40.83 8.80
CA ASP A 825 -8.67 -40.36 7.82
C ASP A 825 -8.06 -39.54 6.67
N GLY A 826 -6.78 -39.14 6.76
CA GLY A 826 -6.14 -38.22 5.81
C GLY A 826 -4.66 -38.46 5.57
N LEU A 827 -3.91 -37.36 5.41
CA LEU A 827 -2.45 -37.34 5.26
C LEU A 827 -1.79 -36.76 6.52
N LEU A 828 -0.91 -37.55 7.13
CA LEU A 828 -0.04 -37.12 8.23
C LEU A 828 1.31 -36.61 7.68
N PHE A 829 1.66 -35.37 8.02
CA PHE A 829 2.99 -34.84 7.74
C PHE A 829 3.92 -35.17 8.90
N ARG A 830 4.88 -36.07 8.67
CA ARG A 830 5.85 -36.44 9.69
C ARG A 830 6.89 -35.35 9.92
N ARG A 831 7.09 -34.46 8.95
CA ARG A 831 8.16 -33.45 8.91
C ARG A 831 7.62 -32.07 8.53
N ALA A 832 6.82 -31.49 9.42
CA ALA A 832 6.28 -30.14 9.31
C ALA A 832 6.99 -29.18 10.27
N TYR A 833 7.27 -27.94 9.82
CA TYR A 833 8.08 -26.98 10.60
C TYR A 833 7.44 -25.59 10.68
N CYS A 834 7.48 -24.96 11.86
CA CYS A 834 7.06 -23.57 12.05
C CYS A 834 8.18 -22.59 11.66
N GLN A 835 7.81 -21.37 11.26
CA GLN A 835 8.79 -20.34 10.89
C GLN A 835 9.47 -19.73 12.12
N THR A 836 8.78 -19.68 13.26
CA THR A 836 9.34 -19.21 14.54
C THR A 836 8.75 -20.05 15.66
N ALA A 837 9.57 -20.58 16.56
CA ALA A 837 9.11 -21.36 17.70
C ALA A 837 8.53 -20.46 18.82
N LEU A 838 7.50 -19.70 18.46
CA LEU A 838 6.73 -18.81 19.32
C LEU A 838 5.36 -18.56 18.69
N CYS A 839 4.29 -18.74 19.48
CA CYS A 839 2.91 -18.77 19.02
C CYS A 839 2.53 -17.57 18.13
N MET A 840 2.69 -16.33 18.62
CA MET A 840 2.27 -15.12 17.90
C MET A 840 2.94 -14.93 16.54
N PRO A 841 4.29 -14.88 16.42
CA PRO A 841 4.91 -14.72 15.10
C PRO A 841 4.64 -15.91 14.18
N SER A 842 4.54 -17.14 14.71
CA SER A 842 4.23 -18.33 13.90
C SER A 842 2.82 -18.26 13.29
N ARG A 843 1.80 -18.00 14.12
CA ARG A 843 0.41 -17.80 13.69
C ARG A 843 0.28 -16.62 12.73
N SER A 844 0.95 -15.51 13.02
CA SER A 844 0.95 -14.33 12.15
C SER A 844 1.57 -14.64 10.78
N SER A 845 2.63 -15.44 10.75
CA SER A 845 3.28 -15.86 9.51
C SER A 845 2.35 -16.72 8.65
N LEU A 846 1.71 -17.74 9.23
CA LEU A 846 0.73 -18.58 8.53
C LEU A 846 -0.45 -17.76 8.02
N LEU A 847 -1.08 -16.96 8.89
CA LEU A 847 -2.37 -16.34 8.60
C LEU A 847 -2.23 -15.12 7.66
N SER A 848 -1.04 -14.53 7.57
CA SER A 848 -0.74 -13.48 6.59
C SER A 848 -0.11 -14.00 5.30
N GLY A 849 0.53 -15.16 5.32
CA GLY A 849 1.29 -15.69 4.19
C GLY A 849 2.69 -15.08 4.02
N TYR A 850 3.16 -14.27 4.97
CA TYR A 850 4.52 -13.74 5.00
C TYR A 850 5.42 -14.54 5.94
N ARG A 851 6.68 -14.73 5.56
CA ARG A 851 7.70 -15.24 6.48
C ARG A 851 8.07 -14.18 7.52
N PRO A 852 8.58 -14.57 8.71
CA PRO A 852 8.90 -13.63 9.78
C PRO A 852 9.86 -12.51 9.38
N GLU A 853 10.80 -12.78 8.46
CA GLU A 853 11.77 -11.81 7.96
C GLU A 853 11.12 -10.69 7.13
N THR A 854 10.07 -11.03 6.38
CA THR A 854 9.27 -10.09 5.59
C THR A 854 8.28 -9.34 6.47
N LEU A 855 7.61 -10.07 7.38
CA LEU A 855 6.62 -9.51 8.30
C LEU A 855 7.26 -8.61 9.38
N ARG A 856 8.51 -8.88 9.78
CA ARG A 856 9.27 -8.21 10.87
C ARG A 856 8.48 -8.07 12.18
N ASN A 857 7.53 -8.96 12.41
CA ASN A 857 6.59 -8.90 13.52
C ASN A 857 7.18 -9.48 14.82
N LYS A 858 7.88 -8.62 15.58
CA LYS A 858 8.54 -8.95 16.85
C LYS A 858 7.53 -9.17 17.99
N ALA A 859 6.67 -10.19 17.85
CA ALA A 859 5.62 -10.50 18.82
C ALA A 859 4.63 -9.35 19.05
N LYS A 860 4.06 -8.83 17.97
CA LYS A 860 2.97 -7.86 17.96
C LYS A 860 1.73 -8.43 17.23
N PRO A 861 0.53 -7.90 17.51
CA PRO A 861 -0.68 -8.16 16.70
C PRO A 861 -0.40 -8.10 15.20
N LEU A 862 -1.02 -8.97 14.40
CA LEU A 862 -0.87 -8.90 12.93
C LEU A 862 -1.41 -7.56 12.39
N THR A 863 -2.55 -7.11 12.94
CA THR A 863 -3.18 -5.84 12.59
C THR A 863 -2.24 -4.67 12.91
N GLY A 864 -1.95 -3.85 11.89
CA GLY A 864 -1.04 -2.70 12.00
C GLY A 864 0.46 -3.02 11.92
N ASN A 865 0.87 -4.29 11.82
CA ASN A 865 2.29 -4.68 11.69
C ASN A 865 2.61 -5.48 10.42
N ALA A 866 1.60 -5.74 9.56
CA ALA A 866 1.80 -6.37 8.26
C ALA A 866 2.02 -5.34 7.13
N PRO A 867 2.66 -5.72 6.01
CA PRO A 867 2.73 -4.88 4.82
C PRO A 867 1.35 -4.36 4.37
N ALA A 868 1.28 -3.15 3.85
CA ALA A 868 0.01 -2.57 3.38
C ALA A 868 -0.62 -3.42 2.27
N GLY A 869 -1.94 -3.65 2.34
CA GLY A 869 -2.66 -4.52 1.39
C GLY A 869 -2.57 -6.02 1.69
N THR A 870 -2.01 -6.41 2.85
CA THR A 870 -2.06 -7.80 3.32
C THR A 870 -3.52 -8.24 3.52
N ILE A 871 -3.87 -9.36 2.91
CA ILE A 871 -5.16 -10.04 3.06
C ILE A 871 -4.88 -11.31 3.84
N SER A 872 -5.46 -11.45 5.03
CA SER A 872 -5.28 -12.68 5.82
C SER A 872 -6.03 -13.86 5.19
N LEU A 873 -5.64 -15.09 5.55
CA LEU A 873 -6.35 -16.32 5.16
C LEU A 873 -7.87 -16.24 5.42
N PRO A 874 -8.35 -15.90 6.63
CA PRO A 874 -9.79 -15.77 6.86
C PRO A 874 -10.42 -14.60 6.09
N GLN A 875 -9.73 -13.46 5.92
CA GLN A 875 -10.25 -12.37 5.07
C GLN A 875 -10.45 -12.81 3.62
N LEU A 876 -9.51 -13.59 3.07
CA LEU A 876 -9.61 -14.13 1.71
C LEU A 876 -10.81 -15.07 1.58
N PHE A 877 -10.99 -16.01 2.51
CA PHE A 877 -12.12 -16.94 2.49
C PHE A 877 -13.46 -16.21 2.64
N ARG A 878 -13.53 -15.23 3.54
CA ARG A 878 -14.71 -14.37 3.71
C ARG A 878 -15.06 -13.65 2.40
N ALA A 879 -14.06 -13.06 1.73
CA ALA A 879 -14.24 -12.39 0.45
C ALA A 879 -14.73 -13.33 -0.67
N HIS A 880 -14.57 -14.65 -0.52
CA HIS A 880 -14.99 -15.67 -1.49
C HIS A 880 -16.25 -16.44 -1.07
N GLY A 881 -17.06 -15.86 -0.19
CA GLY A 881 -18.40 -16.36 0.15
C GLY A 881 -18.42 -17.43 1.24
N TYR A 882 -17.32 -17.64 1.96
CA TYR A 882 -17.30 -18.52 3.13
C TYR A 882 -17.87 -17.80 4.35
N THR A 883 -18.67 -18.52 5.13
CA THR A 883 -18.97 -18.10 6.52
C THR A 883 -17.73 -18.38 7.36
N THR A 884 -16.96 -17.34 7.66
CA THR A 884 -15.75 -17.45 8.48
C THR A 884 -16.10 -17.31 9.96
N VAL A 885 -15.74 -18.31 10.75
CA VAL A 885 -16.02 -18.35 12.19
C VAL A 885 -14.72 -18.56 12.95
N SER A 886 -14.48 -17.77 13.99
CA SER A 886 -13.33 -17.93 14.88
C SER A 886 -13.78 -18.19 16.32
N ILE A 887 -13.21 -19.24 16.92
CA ILE A 887 -13.45 -19.67 18.30
C ILE A 887 -12.10 -19.93 18.98
N GLY A 888 -11.87 -19.34 20.15
CA GLY A 888 -10.66 -19.59 20.94
C GLY A 888 -9.39 -18.95 20.37
N LYS A 889 -8.23 -19.57 20.63
CA LYS A 889 -6.89 -19.05 20.32
C LYS A 889 -6.50 -19.35 18.87
N VAL A 890 -7.10 -18.66 17.91
CA VAL A 890 -6.75 -18.78 16.47
C VAL A 890 -5.56 -17.88 16.12
N PHE A 891 -5.72 -16.58 16.35
CA PHE A 891 -4.61 -15.62 16.45
C PHE A 891 -4.07 -15.57 17.88
N HIS A 892 -3.14 -14.66 18.16
CA HIS A 892 -2.60 -14.47 19.50
C HIS A 892 -3.55 -13.68 20.40
N TYR A 893 -4.16 -12.59 19.88
CA TYR A 893 -5.09 -11.77 20.63
C TYR A 893 -6.54 -11.95 20.18
N ASN A 894 -7.45 -11.80 21.14
CA ASN A 894 -8.90 -11.91 20.93
C ASN A 894 -9.50 -10.80 20.08
N ASN A 895 -8.75 -9.76 19.69
CA ASN A 895 -9.17 -8.71 18.77
C ASN A 895 -8.38 -8.68 17.45
N ASP A 896 -7.44 -9.61 17.24
CA ASP A 896 -6.67 -9.69 15.98
C ASP A 896 -7.59 -9.93 14.77
N ASP A 897 -7.32 -9.23 13.67
CA ASP A 897 -7.98 -9.37 12.37
C ASP A 897 -9.53 -9.37 12.41
N PRO A 898 -10.17 -8.28 12.87
CA PRO A 898 -11.63 -8.19 12.91
C PRO A 898 -12.27 -8.28 11.51
N GLY A 899 -11.53 -7.93 10.45
CA GLY A 899 -11.97 -8.03 9.07
C GLY A 899 -12.10 -9.47 8.55
N GLY A 900 -11.45 -10.44 9.19
CA GLY A 900 -11.44 -11.84 8.72
C GLY A 900 -12.68 -12.66 9.05
N TRP A 901 -13.48 -12.26 10.02
CA TRP A 901 -14.47 -13.14 10.67
C TRP A 901 -15.91 -12.64 10.49
N VAL A 902 -16.82 -13.52 10.03
CA VAL A 902 -18.28 -13.28 10.02
C VAL A 902 -18.85 -13.43 11.44
N ARG A 903 -18.44 -14.48 12.15
CA ARG A 903 -18.73 -14.67 13.57
C ARG A 903 -17.44 -14.87 14.32
N ARG A 904 -17.33 -14.19 15.45
CA ARG A 904 -16.17 -14.31 16.32
C ARG A 904 -16.67 -14.48 17.74
N HIS A 905 -16.25 -15.57 18.36
CA HIS A 905 -16.50 -15.81 19.77
C HIS A 905 -15.27 -15.31 20.52
N THR A 906 -15.20 -13.99 20.69
CA THR A 906 -14.14 -13.31 21.43
C THR A 906 -14.26 -13.63 22.91
N ASP A 907 -13.20 -14.19 23.50
CA ASP A 907 -13.16 -14.46 24.93
C ASP A 907 -14.37 -15.27 25.43
N THR A 908 -14.57 -16.46 24.86
CA THR A 908 -15.66 -17.38 25.22
C THR A 908 -15.79 -17.59 26.73
N PHE A 909 -14.70 -17.40 27.46
CA PHE A 909 -14.65 -17.49 28.93
C PHE A 909 -15.26 -16.26 29.57
N ALA A 910 -14.79 -15.06 29.23
CA ALA A 910 -15.36 -13.82 29.76
C ALA A 910 -16.87 -13.70 29.45
N SER A 911 -17.30 -14.15 28.26
CA SER A 911 -18.73 -14.15 27.88
C SER A 911 -19.60 -15.07 28.74
N GLU A 912 -19.00 -16.06 29.40
CA GLU A 912 -19.66 -16.99 30.32
C GLU A 912 -19.44 -16.62 31.80
N GLY A 913 -18.94 -15.40 32.06
CA GLY A 913 -18.58 -14.94 33.41
C GLY A 913 -17.39 -15.70 33.99
N GLN A 914 -16.62 -16.39 33.15
CA GLN A 914 -15.44 -17.14 33.54
C GLN A 914 -14.20 -16.28 33.30
N TRP A 915 -13.31 -16.24 34.29
CA TRP A 915 -12.12 -15.41 34.20
C TRP A 915 -11.03 -16.09 33.35
N CYS A 916 -10.67 -15.47 32.22
CA CYS A 916 -9.46 -15.83 31.49
C CYS A 916 -8.82 -14.65 30.75
N ASP A 917 -7.76 -14.06 31.30
CA ASP A 917 -7.02 -12.97 30.63
C ASP A 917 -5.93 -13.54 29.71
N GLY A 918 -6.37 -14.12 28.58
CA GLY A 918 -5.65 -14.36 27.31
C GLY A 918 -4.25 -15.02 27.30
N TYR A 919 -3.65 -15.25 28.46
CA TYR A 919 -2.21 -15.38 28.62
C TYR A 919 -1.77 -16.28 29.77
N CYS A 920 -2.69 -16.80 30.61
CA CYS A 920 -2.49 -17.92 31.52
C CYS A 920 -3.72 -18.04 32.45
N SER A 921 -4.71 -18.85 32.13
CA SER A 921 -5.74 -19.24 33.12
C SER A 921 -6.68 -20.30 32.57
N GLY A 922 -6.47 -21.53 33.02
CA GLY A 922 -7.51 -22.56 33.12
C GLY A 922 -7.74 -22.97 34.57
N TYR A 923 -7.19 -22.20 35.52
CA TYR A 923 -7.30 -22.47 36.95
C TYR A 923 -8.75 -22.37 37.41
N GLN A 924 -9.15 -23.30 38.25
CA GLN A 924 -10.48 -23.51 38.78
C GLN A 924 -10.50 -23.25 40.29
N LEU A 925 -9.35 -23.29 40.97
CA LEU A 925 -9.27 -22.98 42.39
C LEU A 925 -9.18 -21.45 42.60
N PRO A 926 -10.05 -20.86 43.45
CA PRO A 926 -10.03 -19.43 43.73
C PRO A 926 -8.67 -18.90 44.20
N ALA A 927 -7.94 -19.70 44.99
CA ALA A 927 -6.60 -19.35 45.47
C ALA A 927 -5.59 -19.18 44.32
N ASN A 928 -5.62 -20.07 43.32
CA ASN A 928 -4.73 -20.00 42.17
C ASN A 928 -5.15 -18.89 41.20
N GLN A 929 -6.46 -18.65 41.05
CA GLN A 929 -6.99 -17.52 40.27
C GLN A 929 -6.55 -16.17 40.86
N ALA A 930 -6.61 -16.02 42.18
CA ALA A 930 -6.16 -14.80 42.87
C ALA A 930 -4.66 -14.52 42.63
N LEU A 931 -3.84 -15.56 42.54
CA LEU A 931 -2.39 -15.44 42.33
C LEU A 931 -1.99 -15.10 40.88
N VAL A 932 -2.84 -15.36 39.88
CA VAL A 932 -2.54 -15.05 38.47
C VAL A 932 -2.44 -13.54 38.22
N GLN A 933 -3.05 -12.69 39.07
CA GLN A 933 -2.89 -11.23 39.01
C GLN A 933 -1.41 -10.79 39.12
N ASN A 934 -0.59 -11.53 39.87
CA ASN A 934 0.84 -11.23 40.00
C ASN A 934 1.60 -11.46 38.68
N TYR A 935 1.13 -12.39 37.85
CA TYR A 935 1.64 -12.65 36.51
C TYR A 935 1.20 -11.56 35.52
N LEU A 936 -0.09 -11.22 35.48
CA LEU A 936 -0.65 -10.20 34.57
C LEU A 936 -0.03 -8.80 34.80
N GLN A 937 0.31 -8.47 36.05
CA GLN A 937 0.92 -7.20 36.40
C GLN A 937 2.46 -7.20 36.29
N GLY A 938 3.08 -8.34 35.93
CA GLY A 938 4.53 -8.49 35.83
C GLY A 938 5.28 -8.29 37.15
N ARG A 939 4.59 -8.40 38.30
CA ARG A 939 5.09 -7.98 39.61
C ARG A 939 5.92 -9.05 40.32
N ARG A 940 5.70 -10.35 40.04
CA ARG A 940 6.35 -11.45 40.77
C ARG A 940 7.88 -11.33 40.83
N LEU A 941 8.54 -11.24 39.67
CA LEU A 941 10.01 -11.19 39.58
C LEU A 941 10.60 -9.86 40.10
N ARG A 942 9.79 -8.80 40.15
CA ARG A 942 10.21 -7.46 40.61
C ARG A 942 9.98 -7.23 42.10
N ALA A 943 9.06 -7.98 42.73
CA ALA A 943 8.56 -7.69 44.08
C ALA A 943 8.53 -8.90 45.04
N GLY A 944 9.01 -10.08 44.63
CA GLY A 944 9.07 -11.26 45.52
C GLY A 944 7.71 -11.83 45.94
N LEU A 945 6.66 -11.55 45.17
CA LEU A 945 5.29 -11.98 45.47
C LEU A 945 5.04 -13.46 45.13
N ALA A 946 4.08 -14.09 45.81
CA ALA A 946 3.63 -15.46 45.53
C ALA A 946 3.07 -15.59 44.09
N ALA A 947 3.13 -16.77 43.50
CA ALA A 947 2.58 -17.03 42.16
C ALA A 947 1.92 -18.41 42.09
N SER A 948 0.99 -18.57 41.15
CA SER A 948 0.25 -19.81 40.94
C SER A 948 1.19 -20.97 40.54
N PRO A 949 0.87 -22.22 40.90
CA PRO A 949 1.65 -23.39 40.53
C PRO A 949 1.50 -23.73 39.04
N ILE A 950 2.52 -24.31 38.41
CA ILE A 950 2.47 -24.66 36.97
C ILE A 950 1.36 -25.65 36.62
N ALA A 951 0.94 -26.48 37.59
CA ALA A 951 -0.09 -27.49 37.43
C ALA A 951 -1.22 -27.30 38.45
N GLU A 952 -2.45 -27.56 38.01
CA GLU A 952 -3.62 -27.62 38.87
C GLU A 952 -4.50 -28.81 38.46
N ILE A 953 -4.84 -29.65 39.44
CA ILE A 953 -5.59 -30.88 39.21
C ILE A 953 -6.92 -30.76 39.96
N THR A 954 -8.02 -30.66 39.21
CA THR A 954 -9.38 -30.56 39.76
C THR A 954 -10.34 -31.52 39.03
N ASP A 955 -11.43 -31.92 39.69
CA ASP A 955 -12.51 -32.70 39.07
C ASP A 955 -13.46 -31.83 38.22
N THR A 956 -12.96 -30.73 37.66
CA THR A 956 -13.76 -29.81 36.85
C THR A 956 -14.28 -30.53 35.60
N PRO A 957 -15.59 -30.52 35.33
CA PRO A 957 -16.14 -31.05 34.09
C PRO A 957 -15.53 -30.37 32.86
N ASP A 958 -15.28 -31.12 31.78
CA ASP A 958 -14.62 -30.60 30.57
C ASP A 958 -15.31 -29.33 30.07
N GLU A 959 -16.64 -29.32 30.04
CA GLU A 959 -17.46 -28.24 29.50
C GLU A 959 -17.32 -26.92 30.29
N LYS A 960 -16.71 -26.96 31.49
CA LYS A 960 -16.40 -25.78 32.31
C LYS A 960 -14.94 -25.34 32.19
N THR A 961 -14.13 -26.07 31.42
CA THR A 961 -12.74 -25.70 31.14
C THR A 961 -12.64 -24.92 29.83
N PRO A 962 -11.53 -24.18 29.62
CA PRO A 962 -11.41 -23.37 28.42
C PRO A 962 -11.62 -24.12 27.08
N ASP A 963 -10.89 -25.21 26.90
CA ASP A 963 -10.95 -26.02 25.68
C ASP A 963 -12.28 -26.77 25.52
N GLY A 964 -12.97 -27.11 26.60
CA GLY A 964 -14.29 -27.74 26.51
C GLY A 964 -15.40 -26.75 26.10
N ILE A 965 -15.32 -25.49 26.53
CA ILE A 965 -16.20 -24.42 26.04
C ILE A 965 -15.94 -24.18 24.54
N ILE A 966 -14.67 -24.15 24.10
CA ILE A 966 -14.32 -24.04 22.68
C ILE A 966 -14.94 -25.18 21.87
N ALA A 967 -14.81 -26.43 22.32
CA ALA A 967 -15.38 -27.58 21.62
C ALA A 967 -16.91 -27.54 21.58
N ARG A 968 -17.58 -27.22 22.69
CA ARG A 968 -19.03 -27.03 22.72
C ARG A 968 -19.47 -25.96 21.73
N ARG A 969 -18.78 -24.84 21.68
CA ARG A 969 -19.10 -23.74 20.77
C ARG A 969 -18.86 -24.11 19.31
N ALA A 970 -17.79 -24.86 19.03
CA ALA A 970 -17.54 -25.39 17.69
C ALA A 970 -18.65 -26.36 17.24
N VAL A 971 -19.13 -27.23 18.15
CA VAL A 971 -20.29 -28.11 17.90
C VAL A 971 -21.56 -27.29 17.62
N GLU A 972 -21.85 -26.26 18.40
CA GLU A 972 -22.97 -25.35 18.18
C GLU A 972 -22.87 -24.65 16.81
N GLU A 973 -21.69 -24.14 16.46
CA GLU A 973 -21.44 -23.50 15.16
C GLU A 973 -21.53 -24.49 14.00
N LEU A 974 -21.05 -25.73 14.13
CA LEU A 974 -21.21 -26.75 13.09
C LEU A 974 -22.69 -27.03 12.80
N ARG A 975 -23.54 -27.08 13.84
CA ARG A 975 -24.99 -27.23 13.69
C ARG A 975 -25.60 -26.04 12.96
N ALA A 976 -25.24 -24.82 13.37
CA ALA A 976 -25.71 -23.59 12.75
C ALA A 976 -25.25 -23.48 11.28
N LEU A 977 -24.00 -23.85 10.98
CA LEU A 977 -23.43 -23.84 9.64
C LEU A 977 -24.06 -24.90 8.74
N LYS A 978 -24.33 -26.10 9.27
CA LYS A 978 -25.10 -27.13 8.55
C LYS A 978 -26.48 -26.61 8.15
N GLN A 979 -27.18 -25.95 9.08
CA GLN A 979 -28.49 -25.36 8.82
C GLN A 979 -28.42 -24.23 7.80
N ALA A 980 -27.36 -23.40 7.85
CA ALA A 980 -27.18 -22.28 6.93
C ALA A 980 -26.87 -22.73 5.48
N GLY A 981 -26.25 -23.90 5.29
CA GLY A 981 -26.01 -24.50 3.96
C GLY A 981 -24.95 -23.82 3.08
N ALA A 982 -24.39 -22.69 3.51
CA ALA A 982 -23.29 -22.00 2.84
C ALA A 982 -21.93 -22.65 3.16
N PRO A 983 -20.93 -22.57 2.27
CA PRO A 983 -19.58 -23.03 2.58
C PRO A 983 -19.02 -22.28 3.79
N PHE A 984 -18.27 -22.96 4.65
CA PHE A 984 -17.76 -22.38 5.89
C PHE A 984 -16.26 -22.57 6.08
N PHE A 985 -15.65 -21.62 6.79
CA PHE A 985 -14.30 -21.72 7.31
C PHE A 985 -14.40 -21.55 8.83
N LEU A 986 -14.42 -22.65 9.56
CA LEU A 986 -14.55 -22.68 11.02
C LEU A 986 -13.16 -22.89 11.62
N ALA A 987 -12.60 -21.86 12.22
CA ALA A 987 -11.35 -21.93 12.97
C ALA A 987 -11.60 -22.13 14.46
N ALA A 988 -11.06 -23.21 15.02
CA ALA A 988 -11.13 -23.53 16.44
C ALA A 988 -9.71 -23.63 17.02
N GLY A 989 -9.37 -22.71 17.91
CA GLY A 989 -8.05 -22.61 18.53
C GLY A 989 -8.06 -23.07 19.98
N PHE A 990 -7.44 -24.22 20.25
CA PHE A 990 -7.32 -24.84 21.56
C PHE A 990 -6.04 -24.38 22.28
N TYR A 991 -6.14 -24.18 23.60
CA TYR A 991 -5.05 -23.68 24.44
C TYR A 991 -4.16 -24.81 24.95
N ARG A 992 -4.70 -25.98 25.25
CA ARG A 992 -3.89 -27.09 25.77
C ARG A 992 -3.15 -27.78 24.61
N PRO A 993 -1.88 -28.18 24.78
CA PRO A 993 -1.17 -28.36 26.05
C PRO A 993 -0.34 -27.18 26.59
N HIS A 994 -0.48 -25.95 26.07
CA HIS A 994 0.17 -24.76 26.65
C HIS A 994 -0.08 -24.68 28.16
N MET A 995 0.88 -24.16 28.91
CA MET A 995 0.77 -23.98 30.36
C MET A 995 -0.22 -22.85 30.73
N PRO A 996 -0.75 -22.79 31.96
CA PRO A 996 -0.62 -23.78 33.03
C PRO A 996 -1.29 -25.12 32.69
N LEU A 997 -0.78 -26.20 33.27
CA LEU A 997 -1.24 -27.57 33.06
C LEU A 997 -2.49 -27.80 33.92
N THR A 998 -3.66 -27.47 33.38
CA THR A 998 -4.94 -27.46 34.10
C THR A 998 -5.97 -28.43 33.52
N ALA A 999 -5.53 -29.57 32.96
CA ALA A 999 -6.44 -30.60 32.49
C ALA A 999 -7.25 -31.19 33.67
N PRO A 1000 -8.52 -31.57 33.49
CA PRO A 1000 -9.30 -32.24 34.53
C PRO A 1000 -8.63 -33.52 35.06
N LYS A 1001 -8.80 -33.78 36.36
CA LYS A 1001 -8.19 -34.90 37.10
C LYS A 1001 -8.32 -36.24 36.40
N LYS A 1002 -9.49 -36.54 35.82
CA LYS A 1002 -9.74 -37.79 35.07
C LYS A 1002 -8.73 -38.06 33.96
N TYR A 1003 -8.08 -37.04 33.39
CA TYR A 1003 -7.04 -37.19 32.36
C TYR A 1003 -5.65 -37.41 32.95
N TRP A 1004 -5.38 -36.85 34.13
CA TRP A 1004 -4.15 -37.12 34.87
C TRP A 1004 -4.13 -38.57 35.36
N ASP A 1005 -5.26 -39.07 35.86
CA ASP A 1005 -5.42 -40.44 36.38
C ASP A 1005 -5.22 -41.53 35.30
N LEU A 1006 -5.17 -41.15 34.02
CA LEU A 1006 -4.84 -42.06 32.92
C LEU A 1006 -3.35 -42.41 32.84
N TYR A 1007 -2.50 -41.75 33.62
CA TYR A 1007 -1.05 -41.89 33.58
C TYR A 1007 -0.47 -42.05 34.98
N ASP A 1008 0.56 -42.88 35.09
CA ASP A 1008 1.40 -42.94 36.30
C ASP A 1008 2.59 -41.99 36.13
N ARG A 1009 2.69 -40.99 37.02
CA ARG A 1009 3.80 -40.02 37.05
C ARG A 1009 5.16 -40.71 37.10
N ARG A 1010 5.27 -41.81 37.84
CA ARG A 1010 6.53 -42.54 38.07
C ARG A 1010 6.99 -43.30 36.83
N ALA A 1011 6.09 -43.56 35.88
CA ALA A 1011 6.42 -44.23 34.62
C ALA A 1011 7.06 -43.29 33.59
N PHE A 1012 6.99 -41.97 33.78
CA PHE A 1012 7.64 -41.01 32.87
C PHE A 1012 9.16 -41.03 33.04
N LYS A 1013 9.83 -41.33 31.93
CA LYS A 1013 11.28 -41.24 31.82
C LYS A 1013 11.67 -39.82 31.39
N LEU A 1014 12.66 -39.27 32.07
CA LEU A 1014 13.31 -38.05 31.63
C LEU A 1014 14.14 -38.35 30.36
N PRO A 1015 14.31 -37.37 29.46
CA PRO A 1015 15.13 -37.56 28.27
C PRO A 1015 16.59 -37.84 28.64
N ALA A 1016 17.33 -38.57 27.81
CA ALA A 1016 18.72 -38.91 28.08
C ALA A 1016 19.61 -37.65 28.21
N ASN A 1017 19.29 -36.63 27.43
CA ASN A 1017 19.91 -35.32 27.43
C ASN A 1017 19.20 -34.32 28.38
N PHE A 1018 18.82 -34.78 29.57
CA PHE A 1018 18.21 -33.96 30.62
C PHE A 1018 19.22 -33.01 31.31
N HIS A 1019 20.03 -32.31 30.51
CA HIS A 1019 21.04 -31.35 30.92
C HIS A 1019 21.33 -30.42 29.74
N GLN A 1020 21.81 -29.21 30.02
CA GLN A 1020 22.26 -28.33 28.94
C GLN A 1020 23.54 -28.89 28.31
N PRO A 1021 23.69 -28.83 26.97
CA PRO A 1021 24.94 -29.18 26.32
C PRO A 1021 26.10 -28.32 26.84
N ASP A 1022 27.23 -28.96 27.13
CA ASP A 1022 28.46 -28.28 27.55
C ASP A 1022 29.34 -27.93 26.34
N ASP A 1023 28.81 -27.08 25.46
CA ASP A 1023 29.46 -26.67 24.21
C ASP A 1023 29.88 -25.19 24.20
N GLY A 1024 29.81 -24.53 25.36
CA GLY A 1024 30.16 -23.11 25.52
C GLY A 1024 29.20 -22.13 24.83
N ILE A 1025 28.07 -22.59 24.30
CA ILE A 1025 27.06 -21.72 23.68
C ILE A 1025 26.03 -21.31 24.72
N ARG A 1026 25.97 -20.00 25.00
CA ARG A 1026 24.98 -19.45 25.92
C ARG A 1026 23.57 -19.58 25.34
N ARG A 1027 22.73 -20.30 26.08
CA ARG A 1027 21.33 -20.57 25.76
C ARG A 1027 20.41 -19.87 26.77
N ASP A 1028 19.19 -19.53 26.36
CA ASP A 1028 18.21 -18.87 27.23
C ASP A 1028 17.76 -19.78 28.37
N ASP A 1029 17.44 -19.17 29.51
CA ASP A 1029 17.14 -19.91 30.74
C ASP A 1029 15.63 -20.18 30.93
N TRP A 1030 14.92 -20.47 29.83
CA TRP A 1030 13.53 -20.99 29.84
C TRP A 1030 12.57 -20.22 30.77
N GLY A 1031 12.66 -18.89 30.69
CA GLY A 1031 12.03 -17.95 31.63
C GLY A 1031 10.49 -17.95 31.65
N GLU A 1032 9.82 -18.66 30.75
CA GLU A 1032 8.36 -18.82 30.76
C GLU A 1032 7.91 -19.73 31.92
N VAL A 1033 8.50 -20.92 32.06
CA VAL A 1033 8.21 -21.86 33.16
C VAL A 1033 8.63 -21.32 34.52
N ARG A 1034 9.73 -20.56 34.57
CA ARG A 1034 10.25 -19.99 35.82
C ARG A 1034 9.29 -18.97 36.46
N ARG A 1035 8.23 -18.56 35.75
CA ARG A 1035 7.16 -17.67 36.26
C ARG A 1035 6.14 -18.36 37.15
N TYR A 1036 6.12 -19.69 37.26
CA TYR A 1036 5.26 -20.41 38.21
C TYR A 1036 5.88 -20.52 39.61
N GLY A 1037 5.03 -20.47 40.63
CA GLY A 1037 5.41 -20.39 42.06
C GLY A 1037 6.23 -21.58 42.56
N ASP A 1038 5.99 -22.75 41.98
CA ASP A 1038 6.54 -24.05 42.36
C ASP A 1038 7.66 -24.54 41.41
N CYS A 1039 8.11 -23.68 40.51
CA CYS A 1039 9.26 -23.91 39.63
C CYS A 1039 10.49 -23.14 40.12
N PRO A 1040 11.71 -23.68 39.97
CA PRO A 1040 12.93 -23.01 40.41
C PRO A 1040 13.17 -21.71 39.62
N LEU A 1041 13.59 -20.66 40.33
CA LEU A 1041 13.89 -19.35 39.73
C LEU A 1041 15.16 -19.34 38.88
N SER A 1042 16.07 -20.29 39.10
CA SER A 1042 17.31 -20.50 38.33
C SER A 1042 17.78 -21.95 38.49
N GLY A 1043 18.72 -22.39 37.65
CA GLY A 1043 19.28 -23.75 37.73
C GLY A 1043 18.37 -24.84 37.15
N PRO A 1044 18.78 -26.12 37.22
CA PRO A 1044 18.07 -27.23 36.59
C PRO A 1044 16.69 -27.48 37.24
N MET A 1045 15.76 -28.05 36.46
CA MET A 1045 14.47 -28.50 36.99
C MET A 1045 14.66 -29.75 37.87
N PRO A 1046 14.17 -29.78 39.12
CA PRO A 1046 14.17 -31.00 39.93
C PRO A 1046 13.43 -32.13 39.22
N GLU A 1047 13.97 -33.35 39.28
CA GLU A 1047 13.44 -34.49 38.51
C GLU A 1047 11.96 -34.79 38.79
N ASP A 1048 11.52 -34.69 40.05
CA ASP A 1048 10.12 -34.96 40.40
C ASP A 1048 9.17 -33.90 39.83
N LYS A 1049 9.61 -32.63 39.81
CA LYS A 1049 8.86 -31.53 39.17
C LYS A 1049 8.88 -31.68 37.65
N ALA A 1050 9.99 -32.11 37.08
CA ALA A 1050 10.10 -32.44 35.66
C ALA A 1050 9.08 -33.52 35.24
N ARG A 1051 9.01 -34.64 35.99
CA ARG A 1051 8.03 -35.71 35.75
C ARG A 1051 6.59 -35.23 35.90
N GLU A 1052 6.32 -34.33 36.84
CA GLU A 1052 5.01 -33.69 37.00
C GLU A 1052 4.61 -32.85 35.78
N ILE A 1053 5.53 -32.04 35.25
CA ILE A 1053 5.28 -31.21 34.05
C ILE A 1053 5.02 -32.12 32.84
N ILE A 1054 5.81 -33.18 32.65
CA ILE A 1054 5.61 -34.16 31.57
C ILE A 1054 4.23 -34.84 31.72
N HIS A 1055 3.88 -35.27 32.92
CA HIS A 1055 2.58 -35.88 33.23
C HIS A 1055 1.42 -34.93 32.88
N GLY A 1056 1.51 -33.67 33.30
CA GLY A 1056 0.47 -32.67 33.00
C GLY A 1056 0.38 -32.31 31.53
N TYR A 1057 1.51 -32.29 30.81
CA TYR A 1057 1.53 -32.08 29.36
C TYR A 1057 0.85 -33.24 28.63
N HIS A 1058 1.13 -34.49 29.00
CA HIS A 1058 0.44 -35.67 28.47
C HIS A 1058 -1.06 -35.69 28.78
N ALA A 1059 -1.44 -35.38 30.03
CA ALA A 1059 -2.84 -35.24 30.43
C ALA A 1059 -3.56 -34.15 29.61
N SER A 1060 -2.87 -33.03 29.36
CA SER A 1060 -3.40 -31.92 28.56
C SER A 1060 -3.59 -32.29 27.09
N ILE A 1061 -2.67 -33.07 26.49
CA ILE A 1061 -2.85 -33.60 25.13
C ILE A 1061 -4.06 -34.53 25.05
N THR A 1062 -4.24 -35.45 26.01
CA THR A 1062 -5.40 -36.36 26.02
C THR A 1062 -6.71 -35.62 26.25
N PHE A 1063 -6.67 -34.57 27.08
CA PHE A 1063 -7.83 -33.72 27.29
C PHE A 1063 -8.25 -32.99 26.01
N VAL A 1064 -7.32 -32.32 25.32
CA VAL A 1064 -7.63 -31.62 24.06
C VAL A 1064 -8.00 -32.59 22.94
N ASP A 1065 -7.41 -33.79 22.90
CA ASP A 1065 -7.81 -34.87 21.98
C ASP A 1065 -9.29 -35.22 22.15
N ALA A 1066 -9.75 -35.39 23.39
CA ALA A 1066 -11.16 -35.68 23.68
C ALA A 1066 -12.08 -34.53 23.24
N GLN A 1067 -11.64 -33.27 23.41
CA GLN A 1067 -12.42 -32.10 22.97
C GLN A 1067 -12.48 -32.00 21.44
N ILE A 1068 -11.37 -32.26 20.74
CA ILE A 1068 -11.33 -32.35 19.27
C ILE A 1068 -12.23 -33.50 18.79
N GLY A 1069 -12.24 -34.63 19.48
CA GLY A 1069 -13.14 -35.75 19.23
C GLY A 1069 -14.61 -35.34 19.17
N LYS A 1070 -15.08 -34.55 20.14
CA LYS A 1070 -16.46 -34.02 20.16
C LYS A 1070 -16.78 -33.21 18.90
N VAL A 1071 -15.85 -32.37 18.42
CA VAL A 1071 -16.03 -31.56 17.20
C VAL A 1071 -16.04 -32.43 15.93
N LEU A 1072 -15.11 -33.38 15.83
CA LEU A 1072 -15.03 -34.30 14.68
C LEU A 1072 -16.24 -35.24 14.60
N ASP A 1073 -16.72 -35.72 15.74
CA ASP A 1073 -17.88 -36.60 15.81
C ASP A 1073 -19.16 -35.85 15.42
N GLU A 1074 -19.31 -34.60 15.85
CA GLU A 1074 -20.42 -33.76 15.41
C GLU A 1074 -20.35 -33.47 13.90
N LEU A 1075 -19.17 -33.19 13.36
CA LEU A 1075 -18.98 -32.98 11.92
C LEU A 1075 -19.50 -34.18 11.11
N ARG A 1076 -19.19 -35.40 11.56
CA ARG A 1076 -19.69 -36.64 10.96
C ARG A 1076 -21.18 -36.85 11.21
N ARG A 1077 -21.67 -36.61 12.43
CA ARG A 1077 -23.09 -36.74 12.79
C ARG A 1077 -23.99 -35.84 11.93
N LEU A 1078 -23.46 -34.70 11.48
CA LEU A 1078 -24.13 -33.76 10.59
C LEU A 1078 -23.90 -34.07 9.10
N ASP A 1079 -23.22 -35.16 8.75
CA ASP A 1079 -22.79 -35.52 7.39
C ASP A 1079 -22.02 -34.38 6.68
N LEU A 1080 -21.33 -33.53 7.45
CA LEU A 1080 -20.51 -32.44 6.90
C LEU A 1080 -19.12 -32.93 6.50
N ASP A 1081 -18.64 -34.03 7.08
CA ASP A 1081 -17.32 -34.62 6.83
C ASP A 1081 -17.10 -34.97 5.35
N ARG A 1082 -18.17 -35.34 4.63
CA ARG A 1082 -18.13 -35.65 3.18
C ARG A 1082 -17.78 -34.45 2.28
N ASN A 1083 -17.85 -33.23 2.80
CA ASN A 1083 -17.52 -32.00 2.06
C ASN A 1083 -16.63 -31.05 2.88
N THR A 1084 -15.98 -31.50 3.95
CA THR A 1084 -15.17 -30.64 4.82
C THR A 1084 -13.71 -31.06 4.82
N ILE A 1085 -12.82 -30.15 4.44
CA ILE A 1085 -11.38 -30.26 4.67
C ILE A 1085 -11.13 -30.01 6.15
N VAL A 1086 -10.50 -30.96 6.83
CA VAL A 1086 -10.11 -30.81 8.24
C VAL A 1086 -8.60 -30.65 8.28
N VAL A 1087 -8.11 -29.51 8.76
CA VAL A 1087 -6.68 -29.25 9.01
C VAL A 1087 -6.46 -29.17 10.51
N LEU A 1088 -5.56 -29.99 11.04
CA LEU A 1088 -5.07 -29.86 12.41
C LEU A 1088 -3.59 -29.50 12.37
N TRP A 1089 -3.23 -28.42 13.04
CA TRP A 1089 -1.87 -27.91 13.08
C TRP A 1089 -1.51 -27.36 14.46
N SER A 1090 -0.21 -27.31 14.74
CA SER A 1090 0.35 -26.61 15.90
C SER A 1090 1.23 -25.44 15.46
N ASP A 1091 1.25 -24.38 16.27
CA ASP A 1091 2.02 -23.16 16.02
C ASP A 1091 3.51 -23.32 16.29
N ASN A 1092 3.88 -24.12 17.29
CA ASN A 1092 5.26 -24.48 17.60
C ASN A 1092 5.31 -25.75 18.47
N GLY A 1093 6.50 -26.33 18.58
CA GLY A 1093 6.79 -27.39 19.55
C GLY A 1093 7.16 -26.85 20.93
N TRP A 1094 7.48 -27.75 21.85
CA TRP A 1094 7.79 -27.48 23.25
C TRP A 1094 8.88 -28.43 23.77
N HIS A 1095 9.81 -27.91 24.58
CA HIS A 1095 10.82 -28.73 25.23
C HIS A 1095 10.28 -29.40 26.50
N LEU A 1096 10.54 -30.70 26.67
CA LEU A 1096 10.10 -31.50 27.82
C LEU A 1096 11.30 -32.06 28.59
N GLY A 1097 12.27 -31.19 28.86
CA GLY A 1097 13.51 -31.49 29.55
C GLY A 1097 14.69 -31.80 28.62
N ASP A 1098 14.47 -31.99 27.32
CA ASP A 1098 15.55 -32.19 26.36
C ASP A 1098 16.45 -30.95 26.30
N HIS A 1099 17.76 -31.18 26.25
CA HIS A 1099 18.79 -30.15 26.48
C HIS A 1099 18.64 -29.40 27.82
N GLY A 1100 18.01 -30.00 28.82
CA GLY A 1100 17.70 -29.36 30.11
C GLY A 1100 16.68 -28.21 30.00
N ARG A 1101 15.92 -28.12 28.91
CA ARG A 1101 15.03 -27.00 28.59
C ARG A 1101 13.56 -27.32 28.81
N TRP A 1102 12.78 -26.27 29.08
CA TRP A 1102 11.34 -26.37 29.33
C TRP A 1102 10.56 -25.21 28.71
N SER A 1103 10.98 -24.69 27.56
CA SER A 1103 10.28 -23.59 26.88
C SER A 1103 10.57 -23.56 25.39
N LYS A 1104 9.66 -23.00 24.59
CA LYS A 1104 9.70 -22.98 23.12
C LYS A 1104 10.77 -22.15 22.37
N PRO A 1105 11.39 -21.05 22.85
CA PRO A 1105 12.14 -20.13 21.99
C PRO A 1105 13.55 -20.63 21.58
N THR A 1106 13.60 -21.70 20.79
CA THR A 1106 14.83 -22.28 20.21
C THR A 1106 14.61 -22.68 18.75
N ASN A 1107 15.71 -23.00 18.06
CA ASN A 1107 15.66 -23.57 16.70
C ASN A 1107 15.85 -25.10 16.70
N PHE A 1108 15.79 -25.77 17.85
CA PHE A 1108 15.91 -27.23 17.92
C PHE A 1108 14.69 -27.94 17.32
N GLU A 1109 14.83 -29.22 17.02
CA GLU A 1109 13.76 -30.07 16.46
C GLU A 1109 12.53 -30.07 17.38
N SER A 1110 12.73 -30.21 18.70
CA SER A 1110 11.65 -30.21 19.69
C SER A 1110 10.79 -28.94 19.71
N ALA A 1111 11.36 -27.80 19.28
CA ALA A 1111 10.66 -26.51 19.26
C ALA A 1111 10.10 -26.14 17.87
N THR A 1112 10.79 -26.56 16.80
CA THR A 1112 10.45 -26.14 15.43
C THR A 1112 9.63 -27.14 14.64
N ARG A 1113 9.70 -28.44 14.98
CA ARG A 1113 8.89 -29.47 14.33
C ARG A 1113 7.51 -29.54 14.99
N ILE A 1114 6.47 -29.44 14.17
CA ILE A 1114 5.09 -29.29 14.61
C ILE A 1114 4.23 -30.49 14.19
N THR A 1115 3.10 -30.63 14.87
CA THR A 1115 2.00 -31.49 14.42
C THR A 1115 1.30 -30.86 13.22
N LEU A 1116 1.14 -31.61 12.12
CA LEU A 1116 0.34 -31.22 10.97
C LEU A 1116 -0.30 -32.46 10.32
N MET A 1117 -1.62 -32.44 10.20
CA MET A 1117 -2.39 -33.44 9.48
C MET A 1117 -3.57 -32.81 8.76
N ILE A 1118 -3.95 -33.38 7.63
CA ILE A 1118 -5.05 -32.89 6.82
C ILE A 1118 -5.90 -34.04 6.28
N SER A 1119 -7.20 -33.95 6.44
CA SER A 1119 -8.18 -34.83 5.80
C SER A 1119 -8.93 -34.04 4.74
N VAL A 1120 -8.89 -34.52 3.49
CA VAL A 1120 -9.57 -33.90 2.35
C VAL A 1120 -10.60 -34.89 1.80
N PRO A 1121 -11.89 -34.49 1.67
CA PRO A 1121 -12.91 -35.39 1.14
C PRO A 1121 -12.55 -35.92 -0.25
N GLY A 1122 -12.76 -37.22 -0.46
CA GLY A 1122 -12.46 -37.88 -1.73
C GLY A 1122 -10.98 -38.16 -2.01
N MET A 1123 -10.07 -37.82 -1.08
CA MET A 1123 -8.64 -38.17 -1.19
C MET A 1123 -8.29 -39.46 -0.44
N SER A 1124 -7.11 -40.01 -0.76
CA SER A 1124 -6.61 -41.23 -0.12
C SER A 1124 -6.42 -41.03 1.38
N ARG A 1125 -6.90 -42.00 2.16
CA ARG A 1125 -6.85 -42.01 3.63
C ARG A 1125 -5.62 -42.79 4.10
N ASN A 1126 -5.30 -42.66 5.40
CA ASN A 1126 -4.20 -43.35 6.07
C ASN A 1126 -2.85 -43.18 5.37
N GLN A 1127 -2.61 -41.99 4.84
CA GLN A 1127 -1.36 -41.65 4.17
C GLN A 1127 -0.40 -40.97 5.13
N LYS A 1128 0.90 -41.14 4.90
CA LYS A 1128 1.96 -40.44 5.65
C LYS A 1128 3.01 -39.94 4.66
N THR A 1129 3.61 -38.79 4.95
CA THR A 1129 4.73 -38.25 4.15
C THR A 1129 5.88 -37.78 5.02
N ASP A 1130 7.11 -37.96 4.51
CA ASP A 1130 8.36 -37.38 5.03
C ASP A 1130 8.81 -36.14 4.23
N ALA A 1131 7.97 -35.63 3.32
CA ALA A 1131 8.26 -34.37 2.66
C ALA A 1131 8.38 -33.23 3.69
N LEU A 1132 9.42 -32.41 3.53
CA LEU A 1132 9.63 -31.19 4.31
C LEU A 1132 8.56 -30.16 3.94
N VAL A 1133 7.63 -29.92 4.87
CA VAL A 1133 6.62 -28.86 4.73
C VAL A 1133 6.75 -27.84 5.84
N GLU A 1134 6.28 -26.64 5.57
CA GLU A 1134 6.36 -25.51 6.47
C GLU A 1134 4.95 -25.02 6.81
N LEU A 1135 4.75 -24.47 8.00
CA LEU A 1135 3.44 -23.98 8.43
C LEU A 1135 2.85 -22.92 7.46
N ILE A 1136 3.71 -22.06 6.89
CA ILE A 1136 3.35 -21.08 5.85
C ILE A 1136 2.81 -21.71 4.54
N ASP A 1137 3.05 -23.00 4.30
CA ASP A 1137 2.54 -23.72 3.12
C ASP A 1137 1.03 -23.99 3.19
N ILE A 1138 0.43 -23.89 4.38
CA ILE A 1138 -1.01 -24.16 4.59
C ILE A 1138 -1.88 -23.16 3.82
N TYR A 1139 -1.54 -21.87 3.84
CA TYR A 1139 -2.34 -20.83 3.18
C TYR A 1139 -2.49 -21.10 1.67
N PRO A 1140 -1.41 -21.17 0.86
CA PRO A 1140 -1.56 -21.47 -0.58
C PRO A 1140 -2.19 -22.85 -0.85
N SER A 1141 -2.02 -23.83 0.06
CA SER A 1141 -2.66 -25.15 -0.09
C SER A 1141 -4.18 -25.10 0.06
N LEU A 1142 -4.69 -24.34 1.04
CA LEU A 1142 -6.12 -24.16 1.21
C LEU A 1142 -6.74 -23.35 0.07
N CYS A 1143 -6.02 -22.37 -0.48
CA CYS A 1143 -6.42 -21.69 -1.71
C CYS A 1143 -6.63 -22.67 -2.87
N GLU A 1144 -5.65 -23.54 -3.14
CA GLU A 1144 -5.74 -24.55 -4.20
C GLU A 1144 -6.89 -25.54 -3.96
N LEU A 1145 -7.01 -26.09 -2.75
CA LEU A 1145 -8.01 -27.12 -2.42
C LEU A 1145 -9.44 -26.58 -2.43
N CYS A 1146 -9.64 -25.34 -2.01
CA CYS A 1146 -10.96 -24.70 -1.98
C CYS A 1146 -11.29 -23.95 -3.29
N ARG A 1147 -10.39 -23.96 -4.27
CA ARG A 1147 -10.53 -23.23 -5.55
C ARG A 1147 -10.72 -21.73 -5.31
N VAL A 1148 -9.98 -21.18 -4.35
CA VAL A 1148 -9.92 -19.75 -4.02
C VAL A 1148 -8.60 -19.18 -4.59
N PRO A 1149 -8.63 -18.13 -5.42
CA PRO A 1149 -7.41 -17.55 -5.97
C PRO A 1149 -6.46 -17.06 -4.87
N PRO A 1150 -5.20 -17.54 -4.82
CA PRO A 1150 -4.24 -17.08 -3.82
C PRO A 1150 -3.75 -15.65 -4.13
N PRO A 1151 -3.49 -14.82 -3.11
CA PRO A 1151 -2.77 -13.56 -3.30
C PRO A 1151 -1.37 -13.78 -3.90
N GLY A 1152 -0.91 -12.85 -4.74
CA GLY A 1152 0.38 -13.00 -5.45
C GLY A 1152 1.64 -12.91 -4.56
N TYR A 1153 1.50 -12.48 -3.31
CA TYR A 1153 2.63 -12.24 -2.40
C TYR A 1153 2.94 -13.40 -1.44
N LEU A 1154 2.16 -14.50 -1.45
CA LEU A 1154 2.34 -15.60 -0.50
C LEU A 1154 3.75 -16.20 -0.57
N GLU A 1155 4.39 -16.41 0.58
CA GLU A 1155 5.77 -16.90 0.72
C GLU A 1155 5.86 -18.39 1.13
N GLY A 1156 4.77 -19.13 0.88
CA GLY A 1156 4.66 -20.58 1.04
C GLY A 1156 4.49 -21.30 -0.31
N THR A 1157 4.61 -22.63 -0.31
CA THR A 1157 4.41 -23.50 -1.47
C THR A 1157 3.24 -24.43 -1.20
N SER A 1158 2.21 -24.44 -2.05
CA SER A 1158 1.07 -25.35 -1.90
C SER A 1158 1.54 -26.82 -1.84
N PHE A 1159 1.23 -27.52 -0.75
CA PHE A 1159 1.46 -28.95 -0.58
C PHE A 1159 0.34 -29.82 -1.13
N ALA A 1160 -0.69 -29.25 -1.77
CA ALA A 1160 -1.78 -30.04 -2.35
C ALA A 1160 -1.32 -31.19 -3.27
N PRO A 1161 -0.19 -31.08 -4.02
CA PRO A 1161 0.34 -32.22 -4.77
C PRO A 1161 0.78 -33.42 -3.91
N LEU A 1162 1.17 -33.21 -2.65
CA LEU A 1162 1.52 -34.29 -1.71
C LEU A 1162 0.31 -35.13 -1.29
N LEU A 1163 -0.90 -34.57 -1.37
CA LEU A 1163 -2.12 -35.31 -1.03
C LEU A 1163 -2.44 -36.40 -2.04
N ARG A 1164 -2.06 -36.18 -3.30
CA ARG A 1164 -2.18 -37.17 -4.39
C ARG A 1164 -0.96 -38.10 -4.47
N SER A 1165 0.22 -37.59 -4.14
CA SER A 1165 1.47 -38.35 -4.24
C SER A 1165 2.38 -38.04 -3.05
N PRO A 1166 2.18 -38.70 -1.90
CA PRO A 1166 2.88 -38.40 -0.66
C PRO A 1166 4.41 -38.53 -0.72
N ASN A 1167 4.93 -39.38 -1.61
CA ASN A 1167 6.36 -39.69 -1.73
C ASN A 1167 7.03 -39.01 -2.93
N ARG A 1168 6.38 -38.04 -3.58
CA ARG A 1168 6.99 -37.34 -4.73
C ARG A 1168 8.23 -36.55 -4.30
N PRO A 1169 9.16 -36.25 -5.22
CA PRO A 1169 10.20 -35.26 -4.98
C PRO A 1169 9.60 -33.94 -4.50
N TRP A 1170 10.16 -33.40 -3.43
CA TRP A 1170 9.64 -32.24 -2.71
C TRP A 1170 10.75 -31.25 -2.33
N LYS A 1171 10.42 -30.25 -1.50
CA LYS A 1171 11.38 -29.29 -0.94
C LYS A 1171 12.59 -30.01 -0.32
N THR A 1172 13.77 -29.43 -0.52
CA THR A 1172 15.04 -29.95 0.02
C THR A 1172 15.36 -29.43 1.42
N ALA A 1173 14.68 -28.37 1.87
CA ALA A 1173 14.89 -27.76 3.18
C ALA A 1173 13.64 -27.04 3.72
N ALA A 1174 13.55 -26.92 5.04
CA ALA A 1174 12.63 -26.06 5.78
C ALA A 1174 13.41 -25.01 6.60
N PHE A 1175 12.80 -23.85 6.85
CA PHE A 1175 13.48 -22.71 7.48
C PHE A 1175 12.74 -22.22 8.71
N SER A 1176 13.51 -21.90 9.76
CA SER A 1176 13.01 -21.33 11.01
C SER A 1176 13.94 -20.23 11.49
N CYS A 1177 13.43 -19.30 12.30
CA CYS A 1177 14.23 -18.26 12.93
C CYS A 1177 13.77 -18.02 14.37
N LEU A 1178 14.66 -17.46 15.18
CA LEU A 1178 14.26 -16.86 16.45
C LEU A 1178 13.60 -15.49 16.22
N ILE A 1179 12.97 -14.94 17.26
CA ILE A 1179 12.28 -13.65 17.23
C ILE A 1179 13.22 -12.47 16.88
N ASP A 1180 14.54 -12.64 17.04
CA ASP A 1180 15.53 -11.65 16.64
C ASP A 1180 15.72 -11.56 15.11
N TYR A 1181 15.24 -12.55 14.35
CA TYR A 1181 15.40 -12.74 12.90
C TYR A 1181 16.84 -12.85 12.40
N THR A 1182 17.80 -12.89 13.31
CA THR A 1182 19.24 -12.97 13.01
C THR A 1182 19.78 -14.37 13.28
N THR A 1183 19.20 -15.07 14.26
CA THR A 1183 19.47 -16.48 14.52
C THR A 1183 18.52 -17.32 13.69
N VAL A 1184 19.03 -17.88 12.60
CA VAL A 1184 18.26 -18.57 11.56
C VAL A 1184 18.71 -20.02 11.42
N SER A 1185 17.80 -20.90 11.03
CA SER A 1185 17.99 -22.35 10.95
C SER A 1185 17.50 -22.90 9.62
N ILE A 1186 18.25 -23.84 9.07
CA ILE A 1186 17.87 -24.65 7.91
C ILE A 1186 17.83 -26.13 8.33
N ARG A 1187 16.70 -26.80 8.07
CA ARG A 1187 16.50 -28.23 8.29
C ARG A 1187 16.37 -28.94 6.95
N THR A 1188 17.35 -29.77 6.61
CA THR A 1188 17.38 -30.61 5.39
C THR A 1188 16.87 -32.02 5.67
N ASP A 1189 17.12 -33.01 4.80
CA ASP A 1189 16.89 -34.41 5.16
C ASP A 1189 17.76 -34.84 6.35
N ARG A 1190 19.07 -34.63 6.23
CA ARG A 1190 20.07 -35.10 7.19
C ARG A 1190 20.40 -34.10 8.28
N TYR A 1191 20.68 -32.86 7.93
CA TYR A 1191 21.23 -31.89 8.88
C TYR A 1191 20.20 -30.86 9.35
N ARG A 1192 20.40 -30.37 10.56
CA ARG A 1192 19.97 -29.03 11.00
C ARG A 1192 21.20 -28.17 11.20
N PHE A 1193 21.19 -27.00 10.56
CA PHE A 1193 22.22 -25.99 10.74
C PHE A 1193 21.60 -24.71 11.28
N ILE A 1194 22.13 -24.21 12.40
CA ILE A 1194 21.69 -22.97 13.05
C ILE A 1194 22.83 -21.97 12.94
N ARG A 1195 22.60 -20.88 12.21
CA ARG A 1195 23.51 -19.74 12.18
C ARG A 1195 23.13 -18.78 13.30
N ARG A 1196 23.98 -18.64 14.30
CA ARG A 1196 23.73 -17.74 15.44
C ARG A 1196 24.17 -16.32 15.14
N ALA A 1197 23.44 -15.36 15.70
CA ALA A 1197 23.87 -13.96 15.69
C ALA A 1197 25.21 -13.73 16.40
N SER A 1198 25.58 -14.59 17.37
CA SER A 1198 26.87 -14.54 18.07
C SER A 1198 28.07 -14.99 17.23
N GLY A 1199 27.83 -15.61 16.06
CA GLY A 1199 28.86 -16.25 15.25
C GLY A 1199 29.23 -17.67 15.69
N GLN A 1200 28.66 -18.17 16.79
CA GLN A 1200 28.81 -19.56 17.23
C GLN A 1200 27.77 -20.45 16.54
N ASP A 1201 28.07 -20.89 15.32
CA ASP A 1201 27.17 -21.75 14.56
C ASP A 1201 27.01 -23.14 15.19
N GLU A 1202 25.86 -23.77 14.93
CA GLU A 1202 25.55 -25.14 15.36
C GLU A 1202 25.19 -26.02 14.16
N LEU A 1203 25.65 -27.26 14.17
CA LEU A 1203 25.33 -28.28 13.16
C LEU A 1203 25.00 -29.60 13.86
N TYR A 1204 23.83 -30.16 13.56
CA TYR A 1204 23.37 -31.43 14.10
C TYR A 1204 23.03 -32.40 12.95
N ASP A 1205 23.51 -33.64 13.05
CA ASP A 1205 23.24 -34.71 12.08
C ASP A 1205 22.11 -35.60 12.58
N HIS A 1206 20.89 -35.42 12.07
CA HIS A 1206 19.72 -36.18 12.51
C HIS A 1206 19.72 -37.65 12.07
N HIS A 1207 20.64 -38.08 11.20
CA HIS A 1207 20.74 -39.50 10.86
C HIS A 1207 21.46 -40.28 11.97
N THR A 1208 22.45 -39.66 12.62
CA THR A 1208 23.26 -40.30 13.68
C THR A 1208 22.95 -39.79 15.09
N ASP A 1209 22.47 -38.55 15.19
CA ASP A 1209 22.15 -37.83 16.42
C ASP A 1209 20.79 -37.11 16.26
N PRO A 1210 19.68 -37.86 16.24
CA PRO A 1210 18.35 -37.28 16.14
C PRO A 1210 17.95 -36.45 17.38
N ALA A 1211 18.70 -36.56 18.49
CA ALA A 1211 18.48 -35.82 19.72
C ALA A 1211 19.20 -34.46 19.76
N GLU A 1212 20.02 -34.15 18.75
CA GLU A 1212 20.77 -32.90 18.63
C GLU A 1212 21.76 -32.67 19.81
N ASP A 1213 22.34 -33.75 20.34
CA ASP A 1213 23.23 -33.73 21.52
C ASP A 1213 24.65 -33.25 21.19
N LYS A 1214 25.12 -33.48 19.97
CA LYS A 1214 26.48 -33.19 19.56
C LYS A 1214 26.50 -32.10 18.48
N ASN A 1215 26.97 -30.91 18.85
CA ASN A 1215 27.26 -29.86 17.88
C ASN A 1215 28.53 -30.19 17.06
N LEU A 1216 28.35 -30.41 15.76
CA LEU A 1216 29.40 -30.75 14.79
C LEU A 1216 29.97 -29.53 14.06
N ALA A 1217 29.52 -28.31 14.35
CA ALA A 1217 29.88 -27.12 13.57
C ALA A 1217 31.38 -26.81 13.60
N GLN A 1218 32.08 -27.19 14.68
CA GLN A 1218 33.53 -27.02 14.84
C GLN A 1218 34.33 -28.27 14.49
N ASP A 1219 33.66 -29.37 14.14
CA ASP A 1219 34.35 -30.60 13.72
C ASP A 1219 34.96 -30.38 12.33
N PRO A 1220 36.30 -30.55 12.16
CA PRO A 1220 36.95 -30.44 10.86
C PRO A 1220 36.33 -31.32 9.77
N ALA A 1221 35.82 -32.51 10.13
CA ALA A 1221 35.22 -33.45 9.18
C ALA A 1221 33.90 -32.95 8.57
N HIS A 1222 33.25 -31.96 9.20
CA HIS A 1222 31.92 -31.49 8.81
C HIS A 1222 31.92 -30.07 8.19
N GLN A 1223 33.09 -29.48 7.98
CA GLN A 1223 33.22 -28.10 7.46
C GLN A 1223 32.63 -27.91 6.06
N ASP A 1224 32.68 -28.94 5.20
CA ASP A 1224 32.02 -28.89 3.89
C ASP A 1224 30.50 -28.81 4.02
N ALA A 1225 29.91 -29.58 4.95
CA ALA A 1225 28.47 -29.53 5.22
C ALA A 1225 28.08 -28.16 5.77
N VAL A 1226 28.85 -27.60 6.69
CA VAL A 1226 28.64 -26.22 7.21
C VAL A 1226 28.65 -25.20 6.07
N ARG A 1227 29.66 -25.22 5.20
CA ARG A 1227 29.75 -24.31 4.04
C ARG A 1227 28.55 -24.45 3.12
N ALA A 1228 28.17 -25.68 2.77
CA ALA A 1228 27.05 -25.94 1.88
C ALA A 1228 25.70 -25.49 2.48
N LEU A 1229 25.46 -25.78 3.75
CA LEU A 1229 24.23 -25.40 4.44
C LEU A 1229 24.15 -23.90 4.69
N ARG A 1230 25.27 -23.23 4.98
CA ARG A 1230 25.33 -21.77 5.06
C ARG A 1230 24.98 -21.12 3.72
N ALA A 1231 25.55 -21.62 2.62
CA ALA A 1231 25.22 -21.15 1.28
C ALA A 1231 23.75 -21.41 0.91
N ALA A 1232 23.19 -22.56 1.29
CA ALA A 1232 21.78 -22.87 1.09
C ALA A 1232 20.85 -21.96 1.90
N LEU A 1233 21.24 -21.63 3.14
CA LEU A 1233 20.53 -20.69 4.00
C LEU A 1233 20.52 -19.28 3.40
N GLU A 1234 21.66 -18.81 2.88
CA GLU A 1234 21.79 -17.52 2.19
C GLU A 1234 21.02 -17.45 0.87
N ALA A 1235 20.95 -18.57 0.15
CA ALA A 1235 20.17 -18.67 -1.08
C ALA A 1235 18.65 -18.55 -0.85
N GLY A 1236 18.18 -18.81 0.37
CA GLY A 1236 16.81 -18.63 0.81
C GLY A 1236 15.82 -19.72 0.36
N TRP A 1237 14.63 -19.68 0.95
CA TRP A 1237 13.60 -20.71 0.82
C TRP A 1237 13.14 -21.00 -0.61
N LYS A 1238 13.18 -20.00 -1.51
CA LYS A 1238 12.77 -20.16 -2.91
C LYS A 1238 13.64 -21.16 -3.67
N LYS A 1239 14.94 -21.29 -3.33
CA LYS A 1239 15.82 -22.29 -3.96
C LYS A 1239 15.62 -23.69 -3.39
N ALA A 1240 15.08 -23.81 -2.17
CA ALA A 1240 14.75 -25.10 -1.58
C ALA A 1240 13.49 -25.73 -2.18
N ALA A 1241 12.62 -24.93 -2.79
CA ALA A 1241 11.47 -25.41 -3.55
C ALA A 1241 11.92 -25.95 -4.92
N LEU A 1242 11.65 -27.22 -5.20
CA LEU A 1242 11.82 -27.77 -6.55
C LEU A 1242 10.89 -27.00 -7.51
N SER A 1243 11.42 -26.56 -8.66
CA SER A 1243 10.61 -25.89 -9.68
C SER A 1243 9.46 -26.79 -10.07
N GLN A 1244 8.24 -26.44 -9.67
CA GLN A 1244 7.03 -27.12 -10.12
C GLN A 1244 6.88 -26.78 -11.61
N ARG A 1245 7.29 -27.72 -12.48
CA ARG A 1245 6.97 -27.71 -13.90
C ARG A 1245 5.57 -28.24 -14.10
#